data_AF-A0A3E0HLX7-F1
#
_entry.id   AF-A0A3E0HLX7-F1
#
_cell.length_a   1.000
_cell.length_b   1.000
_cell.length_c   1.000
_cell.angle_alpha   90.00
_cell.angle_beta   90.00
_cell.angle_gamma   90.00
#
_symmetry.space_group_name_H-M   'P 1'
#
loop_
_entity.id
_entity.type
_entity.pdbx_description
1 polymer ?
#
loop_
_entity_poly.entity_id
_entity_poly.type
_entity_poly.pdbx_seq_one_letter_code
_entity_poly.pdbx_strand_id
1 'polypeptide(L)'
;MPLLPAVVPDIPEDRARIVAARIARKIAPLFGVVWPDSPFGLTWVCDYPALTLAEIGRGAPLPPRSGGPVADRAVVAGPRRADGKPEKLPGELANATLQRFGPEAKAAVVLTGANRLLAPVTAAIGQAMTVLGPALPPRLRLAGWAGMVLEAFRSQPALFAAAIQARAIQRAMLEGWALPVPRTLSGRPFARCEIGATPGAGWVAGSPLSPVDLDVVDHTLPALDRPTGHDTLASQSLGWLAAFGTAHGDGYLWLSETSPGHRVVEAFVPQGQAVQSYLDAVLPARPPDRPPLPELPSLGVLTGLDVLGRRAVIIGLTAVIRQIRREPDVSADALAAAPAAMDSLAGLAEAGLGATDPVTLITRCRAADLRLETVQAESAQGLDGACAVLRQALDRCHRAHRARKLDRGTLAELVYAANVEINAVRRLTALQPAAAPDPVELNAWLRRSWTGWLALVDIAPGRLDAEDAAVAQQAGYHLSAFASYLAGQHDEDSLHTAARLFENAVLPARRRRHERTGVFQPLRESLQTASRATTTLAARAAAAGEIDQARRWAALGHRWIGAALAGPGVRELLASSSEIAARLALLAAPALLAAVEYSVPGAGLAEIDEASRLAAVAQRFAAQAAPDGQYARQPEIDAIIRHAAELRDRHERGVRHGLA
;
A
#
# COMPACT_ATOMS: atom_id res chain seq x y z
N MET A 1 -7.93 -7.10 -15.52
CA MET A 1 -6.90 -6.52 -16.42
C MET A 1 -6.11 -5.49 -15.61
N PRO A 2 -4.77 -5.54 -15.63
CA PRO A 2 -3.92 -4.54 -14.97
C PRO A 2 -4.01 -3.17 -15.64
N LEU A 3 -3.67 -2.09 -14.92
CA LEU A 3 -3.84 -0.72 -15.42
C LEU A 3 -2.71 -0.30 -16.38
N LEU A 4 -1.46 -0.56 -15.97
CA LEU A 4 -0.24 -0.29 -16.75
C LEU A 4 0.54 -1.61 -16.97
N PRO A 5 0.00 -2.55 -17.77
CA PRO A 5 0.59 -3.87 -17.90
C PRO A 5 1.88 -3.88 -18.71
N ALA A 6 2.81 -4.74 -18.32
CA ALA A 6 3.89 -5.21 -19.18
C ALA A 6 3.31 -5.82 -20.48
N VAL A 7 3.96 -5.54 -21.61
CA VAL A 7 3.52 -6.00 -22.93
C VAL A 7 4.58 -6.89 -23.55
N VAL A 8 4.19 -8.10 -23.93
CA VAL A 8 5.09 -9.00 -24.65
C VAL A 8 5.25 -8.51 -26.09
N PRO A 9 6.46 -8.15 -26.54
CA PRO A 9 6.64 -7.52 -27.84
C PRO A 9 6.55 -8.54 -28.98
N ASP A 10 6.20 -8.04 -30.16
CA ASP A 10 6.50 -8.72 -31.41
C ASP A 10 8.00 -8.81 -31.68
N ILE A 11 8.41 -9.82 -32.43
CA ILE A 11 9.80 -9.92 -32.90
C ILE A 11 9.94 -8.95 -34.09
N PRO A 12 10.73 -7.87 -33.94
CA PRO A 12 10.91 -6.91 -35.03
C PRO A 12 11.78 -7.51 -36.14
N GLU A 13 11.67 -6.97 -37.35
CA GLU A 13 12.55 -7.33 -38.47
C GLU A 13 13.98 -6.81 -38.28
N ASP A 14 14.13 -5.70 -37.54
CA ASP A 14 15.43 -5.10 -37.21
C ASP A 14 16.29 -6.05 -36.36
N ARG A 15 17.36 -6.55 -36.97
CA ARG A 15 18.33 -7.49 -36.39
C ARG A 15 18.89 -7.03 -35.05
N ALA A 16 19.07 -5.72 -34.84
CA ALA A 16 19.62 -5.19 -33.60
C ALA A 16 18.66 -5.37 -32.41
N ARG A 17 17.35 -5.45 -32.66
CA ARG A 17 16.29 -5.51 -31.63
C ARG A 17 15.71 -6.91 -31.41
N ILE A 18 16.00 -7.85 -32.32
CA ILE A 18 15.50 -9.24 -32.25
C ILE A 18 15.84 -9.92 -30.92
N VAL A 19 17.08 -9.79 -30.45
CA VAL A 19 17.55 -10.54 -29.26
C VAL A 19 16.81 -10.09 -28.00
N ALA A 20 16.66 -8.77 -27.78
CA ALA A 20 15.94 -8.22 -26.64
C ALA A 20 14.45 -8.63 -26.66
N ALA A 21 13.80 -8.61 -27.83
CA ALA A 21 12.42 -9.07 -27.98
C ALA A 21 12.26 -10.57 -27.69
N ARG A 22 13.21 -11.41 -28.14
CA ARG A 22 13.22 -12.84 -27.81
C ARG A 22 13.43 -13.09 -26.33
N ILE A 23 14.34 -12.34 -25.68
CA ILE A 23 14.56 -12.42 -24.23
C ILE A 23 13.28 -12.04 -23.48
N ALA A 24 12.63 -10.93 -23.85
CA ALA A 24 11.37 -10.49 -23.25
C ALA A 24 10.29 -11.58 -23.29
N ARG A 25 10.13 -12.26 -24.44
CA ARG A 25 9.20 -13.40 -24.59
C ARG A 25 9.54 -14.61 -23.71
N LYS A 26 10.79 -14.77 -23.28
CA LYS A 26 11.19 -15.82 -22.33
C LYS A 26 11.04 -15.39 -20.87
N ILE A 27 11.33 -14.12 -20.58
CA ILE A 27 11.20 -13.54 -19.24
C ILE A 27 9.72 -13.40 -18.83
N ALA A 28 8.85 -12.99 -19.76
CA ALA A 28 7.43 -12.77 -19.51
C ALA A 28 6.74 -13.92 -18.74
N PRO A 29 6.71 -15.16 -19.26
CA PRO A 29 6.02 -16.26 -18.58
C PRO A 29 6.69 -16.66 -17.25
N LEU A 30 7.99 -16.42 -17.05
CA LEU A 30 8.68 -16.76 -15.79
C LEU A 30 8.25 -15.89 -14.60
N PHE A 31 7.68 -14.71 -14.87
CA PHE A 31 7.28 -13.73 -13.85
C PHE A 31 5.80 -13.31 -13.99
N GLY A 32 4.95 -14.24 -14.44
CA GLY A 32 3.50 -14.08 -14.40
C GLY A 32 2.92 -13.17 -15.48
N VAL A 33 3.68 -12.77 -16.50
CA VAL A 33 3.16 -11.97 -17.61
C VAL A 33 2.49 -12.90 -18.61
N VAL A 34 1.16 -12.83 -18.68
CA VAL A 34 0.35 -13.66 -19.58
C VAL A 34 0.62 -13.28 -21.03
N TRP A 35 0.93 -14.30 -21.84
CA TRP A 35 1.15 -14.17 -23.27
C TRP A 35 0.34 -15.24 -24.00
N PRO A 36 -0.68 -14.86 -24.80
CA PRO A 36 -1.53 -15.82 -25.50
C PRO A 36 -0.75 -16.80 -26.40
N ASP A 37 0.32 -16.34 -27.04
CA ASP A 37 1.14 -17.18 -27.93
C ASP A 37 2.33 -17.85 -27.20
N SER A 38 2.28 -17.92 -25.87
CA SER A 38 3.29 -18.63 -25.09
C SER A 38 3.37 -20.10 -25.53
N PRO A 39 4.57 -20.63 -25.84
CA PRO A 39 4.71 -22.01 -26.31
C PRO A 39 4.29 -23.06 -25.28
N PHE A 40 4.19 -22.66 -24.00
CA PHE A 40 3.73 -23.53 -22.92
C PHE A 40 2.28 -23.28 -22.54
N GLY A 41 1.68 -22.15 -22.93
CA GLY A 41 0.35 -21.74 -22.47
C GLY A 41 0.24 -21.49 -20.96
N LEU A 42 1.37 -21.46 -20.24
CA LEU A 42 1.46 -21.32 -18.78
C LEU A 42 2.27 -20.08 -18.39
N THR A 43 2.07 -19.62 -17.15
CA THR A 43 2.95 -18.67 -16.47
C THR A 43 3.37 -19.18 -15.10
N TRP A 44 4.55 -18.75 -14.67
CA TRP A 44 5.17 -19.06 -13.40
C TRP A 44 5.47 -17.77 -12.63
N VAL A 45 5.76 -17.91 -11.35
CA VAL A 45 6.34 -16.85 -10.51
C VAL A 45 7.64 -17.42 -9.97
N CYS A 46 8.72 -17.22 -10.73
CA CYS A 46 10.03 -17.73 -10.37
C CYS A 46 10.73 -16.79 -9.39
N ASP A 47 11.46 -17.39 -8.43
CA ASP A 47 12.35 -16.64 -7.56
C ASP A 47 13.66 -16.34 -8.28
N TYR A 48 14.06 -15.06 -8.33
CA TYR A 48 15.21 -14.60 -9.12
C TYR A 48 16.55 -15.24 -8.70
N PRO A 49 16.88 -15.39 -7.41
CA PRO A 49 18.11 -16.05 -6.96
C PRO A 49 18.20 -17.50 -7.42
N ALA A 50 17.07 -18.23 -7.39
CA ALA A 50 16.99 -19.63 -7.80
C ALA A 50 17.00 -19.83 -9.32
N LEU A 51 16.60 -18.81 -10.08
CA LEU A 51 16.51 -18.89 -11.53
C LEU A 51 17.89 -19.02 -12.20
N THR A 52 17.99 -19.92 -13.18
CA THR A 52 19.20 -20.17 -13.97
C THR A 52 19.12 -19.55 -15.37
N LEU A 53 20.28 -19.32 -16.00
CA LEU A 53 20.35 -18.88 -17.41
C LEU A 53 19.68 -19.87 -18.38
N ALA A 54 19.73 -21.17 -18.10
CA ALA A 54 19.09 -22.18 -18.93
C ALA A 54 17.56 -22.06 -18.88
N GLU A 55 16.99 -21.83 -17.70
CA GLU A 55 15.55 -21.60 -17.52
C GLU A 55 15.10 -20.30 -18.19
N ILE A 56 15.93 -19.26 -18.14
CA ILE A 56 15.72 -18.01 -18.88
C ILE A 56 15.76 -18.26 -20.39
N GLY A 57 16.74 -18.99 -20.91
CA GLY A 57 16.83 -19.26 -22.35
C GLY A 57 15.64 -20.08 -22.88
N ARG A 58 15.10 -20.94 -22.02
CA ARG A 58 13.90 -21.74 -22.26
C ARG A 58 12.62 -20.91 -22.16
N GLY A 59 12.54 -20.02 -21.17
CA GLY A 59 11.32 -19.31 -20.75
C GLY A 59 10.37 -20.16 -19.92
N ALA A 60 10.90 -21.17 -19.22
CA ALA A 60 10.16 -22.03 -18.28
C ALA A 60 11.12 -22.64 -17.25
N PRO A 61 10.68 -22.88 -16.00
CA PRO A 61 11.50 -23.55 -14.99
C PRO A 61 11.85 -24.98 -15.42
N LEU A 62 12.97 -25.51 -14.91
CA LEU A 62 13.33 -26.91 -15.15
C LEU A 62 12.46 -27.83 -14.28
N PRO A 63 12.10 -29.02 -14.77
CA PRO A 63 11.33 -29.97 -13.98
C PRO A 63 12.15 -30.41 -12.74
N PRO A 64 11.53 -30.50 -11.55
CA PRO A 64 12.23 -30.87 -10.33
C PRO A 64 12.81 -32.29 -10.43
N ARG A 65 14.05 -32.46 -9.96
CA ARG A 65 14.75 -33.76 -9.94
C ARG A 65 14.04 -34.81 -9.08
N SER A 66 13.29 -34.39 -8.06
CA SER A 66 12.67 -35.23 -7.03
C SER A 66 11.24 -35.73 -7.34
N GLY A 67 10.70 -35.49 -8.53
CA GLY A 67 9.46 -36.18 -8.94
C GLY A 67 8.14 -35.68 -8.33
N GLY A 68 8.04 -34.39 -8.01
CA GLY A 68 6.79 -33.74 -7.61
C GLY A 68 5.65 -33.81 -8.66
N PRO A 69 4.44 -33.35 -8.30
CA PRO A 69 3.17 -33.71 -8.94
C PRO A 69 3.13 -33.53 -10.46
N VAL A 70 2.39 -34.43 -11.11
CA VAL A 70 2.50 -34.84 -12.52
C VAL A 70 1.87 -33.86 -13.52
N ALA A 71 0.96 -32.97 -13.08
CA ALA A 71 0.14 -32.15 -13.99
C ALA A 71 0.96 -31.16 -14.84
N ASP A 72 1.95 -30.48 -14.26
CA ASP A 72 2.83 -29.54 -15.01
C ASP A 72 3.97 -30.25 -15.75
N ARG A 73 4.25 -31.51 -15.38
CA ARG A 73 5.49 -32.20 -15.76
C ARG A 73 5.54 -32.56 -17.24
N ALA A 74 4.40 -32.90 -17.84
CA ALA A 74 4.31 -33.19 -19.28
C ALA A 74 4.53 -31.94 -20.16
N VAL A 75 3.99 -30.79 -19.73
CA VAL A 75 4.14 -29.50 -20.43
C VAL A 75 5.56 -28.95 -20.26
N VAL A 76 6.16 -29.12 -19.07
CA VAL A 76 7.51 -28.67 -18.72
C VAL A 76 8.61 -29.66 -19.13
N ALA A 77 8.30 -30.89 -19.54
CA ALA A 77 9.31 -31.80 -20.08
C ALA A 77 9.69 -31.46 -21.54
N GLY A 78 8.76 -30.87 -22.30
CA GLY A 78 8.91 -30.70 -23.75
C GLY A 78 8.92 -32.05 -24.49
N PRO A 79 8.86 -32.04 -25.84
CA PRO A 79 9.02 -33.26 -26.61
C PRO A 79 10.42 -33.86 -26.38
N ARG A 80 10.49 -35.19 -26.30
CA ARG A 80 11.74 -35.94 -26.23
C ARG A 80 12.00 -36.58 -27.58
N ARG A 81 13.26 -36.52 -28.02
CA ARG A 81 13.71 -37.26 -29.18
C ARG A 81 13.60 -38.77 -28.92
N ALA A 82 13.56 -39.56 -30.00
CA ALA A 82 13.55 -41.02 -29.93
C ALA A 82 14.76 -41.62 -29.19
N ASP A 83 15.86 -40.88 -29.07
CA ASP A 83 17.06 -41.24 -28.30
C ASP A 83 16.98 -40.88 -26.80
N GLY A 84 15.82 -40.40 -26.33
CA GLY A 84 15.57 -40.01 -24.95
C GLY A 84 16.12 -38.63 -24.55
N LYS A 85 16.81 -37.92 -25.45
CA LYS A 85 17.32 -36.56 -25.17
C LYS A 85 16.19 -35.52 -25.26
N PRO A 86 16.25 -34.44 -24.46
CA PRO A 86 15.33 -33.32 -24.62
C PRO A 86 15.44 -32.76 -26.03
N GLU A 87 14.32 -32.62 -26.73
CA GLU A 87 14.32 -31.89 -27.99
C GLU A 87 14.46 -30.39 -27.71
N LYS A 88 15.24 -29.67 -28.52
CA LYS A 88 15.35 -28.22 -28.39
C LYS A 88 13.97 -27.61 -28.61
N LEU A 89 13.54 -26.78 -27.68
CA LEU A 89 12.23 -26.16 -27.78
C LEU A 89 12.22 -25.11 -28.89
N PRO A 90 11.10 -24.95 -29.62
CA PRO A 90 10.97 -23.89 -30.62
C PRO A 90 11.34 -22.52 -30.04
N GLY A 91 12.32 -21.86 -30.65
CA GLY A 91 12.74 -20.51 -30.27
C GLY A 91 13.57 -20.40 -28.97
N GLU A 92 14.02 -21.51 -28.38
CA GLU A 92 14.97 -21.52 -27.24
C GLU A 92 16.23 -20.69 -27.56
N LEU A 93 16.69 -19.91 -26.57
CA LEU A 93 17.93 -19.14 -26.67
C LEU A 93 19.08 -19.98 -26.16
N ALA A 94 20.13 -20.12 -26.96
CA ALA A 94 21.33 -20.84 -26.55
C ALA A 94 22.05 -20.08 -25.42
N ASN A 95 22.59 -20.80 -24.43
CA ASN A 95 23.38 -20.20 -23.34
C ASN A 95 24.53 -19.33 -23.87
N ALA A 96 25.17 -19.73 -24.97
CA ALA A 96 26.22 -18.93 -25.62
C ALA A 96 25.72 -17.57 -26.12
N THR A 97 24.44 -17.44 -26.48
CA THR A 97 23.81 -16.15 -26.83
C THR A 97 23.62 -15.29 -25.59
N LEU A 98 23.17 -15.89 -24.48
CA LEU A 98 22.93 -15.17 -23.21
C LEU A 98 24.23 -14.72 -22.54
N GLN A 99 25.30 -15.52 -22.62
CA GLN A 99 26.61 -15.17 -22.06
C GLN A 99 27.26 -13.95 -22.72
N ARG A 100 26.77 -13.50 -23.89
CA ARG A 100 27.22 -12.24 -24.53
C ARG A 100 26.84 -11.00 -23.72
N PHE A 101 25.91 -11.11 -22.78
CA PHE A 101 25.47 -10.02 -21.92
C PHE A 101 26.40 -9.78 -20.72
N GLY A 102 27.50 -10.54 -20.61
CA GLY A 102 28.57 -10.21 -19.68
C GLY A 102 28.89 -11.18 -18.58
N PRO A 103 29.77 -10.74 -17.66
CA PRO A 103 30.13 -11.52 -16.48
C PRO A 103 28.88 -11.89 -15.66
N GLU A 104 27.97 -10.94 -15.42
CA GLU A 104 26.68 -11.17 -14.76
C GLU A 104 25.53 -11.29 -15.76
N ALA A 105 25.68 -12.20 -16.73
CA ALA A 105 24.71 -12.40 -17.81
C ALA A 105 23.26 -12.63 -17.31
N LYS A 106 23.06 -13.28 -16.15
CA LYS A 106 21.71 -13.48 -15.59
C LYS A 106 21.02 -12.13 -15.31
N ALA A 107 21.69 -11.24 -14.59
CA ALA A 107 21.16 -9.94 -14.24
C ALA A 107 20.93 -9.08 -15.49
N ALA A 108 21.93 -9.00 -16.38
CA ALA A 108 21.81 -8.24 -17.62
C ALA A 108 20.65 -8.73 -18.50
N VAL A 109 20.50 -10.05 -18.70
CA VAL A 109 19.41 -10.62 -19.52
C VAL A 109 18.03 -10.37 -18.90
N VAL A 110 17.89 -10.56 -17.57
CA VAL A 110 16.61 -10.28 -16.88
C VAL A 110 16.25 -8.81 -17.02
N LEU A 111 17.21 -7.90 -16.84
CA LEU A 111 16.98 -6.47 -16.95
C LEU A 111 16.66 -6.04 -18.38
N THR A 112 17.37 -6.58 -19.40
CA THR A 112 17.02 -6.38 -20.82
C THR A 112 15.59 -6.82 -21.11
N GLY A 113 15.20 -8.01 -20.62
CA GLY A 113 13.85 -8.53 -20.80
C GLY A 113 12.80 -7.65 -20.14
N ALA A 114 13.03 -7.26 -18.88
CA ALA A 114 12.13 -6.39 -18.13
C ALA A 114 11.97 -5.01 -18.77
N ASN A 115 13.06 -4.33 -19.13
CA ASN A 115 12.98 -3.02 -19.81
C ASN A 115 12.24 -3.13 -21.14
N ARG A 116 12.44 -4.22 -21.88
CA ARG A 116 11.73 -4.42 -23.14
C ARG A 116 10.23 -4.69 -22.93
N LEU A 117 9.85 -5.45 -21.89
CA LEU A 117 8.46 -5.71 -21.53
C LEU A 117 7.75 -4.45 -21.00
N LEU A 118 8.47 -3.60 -20.27
CA LEU A 118 7.95 -2.37 -19.67
C LEU A 118 8.11 -1.15 -20.56
N ALA A 119 8.76 -1.24 -21.73
CA ALA A 119 9.00 -0.11 -22.62
C ALA A 119 7.74 0.71 -22.96
N PRO A 120 6.56 0.10 -23.26
CA PRO A 120 5.33 0.87 -23.47
C PRO A 120 4.89 1.64 -22.23
N VAL A 121 5.07 1.08 -21.03
CA VAL A 121 4.76 1.73 -19.76
C VAL A 121 5.73 2.88 -19.48
N THR A 122 7.03 2.68 -19.71
CA THR A 122 8.05 3.73 -19.60
C THR A 122 7.71 4.91 -20.51
N ALA A 123 7.33 4.65 -21.77
CA ALA A 123 6.93 5.68 -22.71
C ALA A 123 5.65 6.41 -22.25
N ALA A 124 4.65 5.68 -21.77
CA ALA A 124 3.40 6.24 -21.25
C ALA A 124 3.63 7.15 -20.04
N ILE A 125 4.48 6.75 -19.09
CA ILE A 125 4.85 7.58 -17.94
C ILE A 125 5.60 8.83 -18.40
N GLY A 126 6.56 8.70 -19.33
CA GLY A 126 7.26 9.85 -19.91
C GLY A 126 6.32 10.87 -20.56
N GLN A 127 5.35 10.40 -21.36
CA GLN A 127 4.31 11.25 -21.94
C GLN A 127 3.44 11.91 -20.87
N ALA A 128 3.03 11.16 -19.84
CA ALA A 128 2.21 11.68 -18.76
C ALA A 128 2.93 12.75 -17.94
N MET A 129 4.23 12.60 -17.70
CA MET A 129 5.05 13.62 -17.02
C MET A 129 5.13 14.92 -17.83
N THR A 130 5.20 14.84 -19.16
CA THR A 130 5.13 16.03 -20.03
C THR A 130 3.79 16.74 -19.89
N VAL A 131 2.68 16.00 -19.78
CA VAL A 131 1.33 16.58 -19.62
C VAL A 131 1.12 17.18 -18.23
N LEU A 132 1.62 16.54 -17.17
CA LEU A 132 1.59 17.09 -15.80
C LEU A 132 2.36 18.41 -15.71
N GLY A 133 3.38 18.60 -16.56
CA GLY A 133 4.08 19.85 -16.77
C GLY A 133 4.91 20.34 -15.58
N PRO A 134 5.76 21.36 -15.77
CA PRO A 134 6.60 21.93 -14.70
C PRO A 134 5.83 22.86 -13.76
N ALA A 135 4.60 23.26 -14.10
CA ALA A 135 3.78 24.17 -13.29
C ALA A 135 3.38 23.57 -11.93
N LEU A 136 3.33 22.23 -11.83
CA LEU A 136 3.07 21.56 -10.57
C LEU A 136 4.28 21.66 -9.62
N PRO A 137 4.04 21.94 -8.32
CA PRO A 137 5.09 21.89 -7.30
C PRO A 137 5.87 20.56 -7.36
N PRO A 138 7.21 20.56 -7.18
CA PRO A 138 8.03 19.35 -7.30
C PRO A 138 7.56 18.17 -6.44
N ARG A 139 7.00 18.44 -5.25
CA ARG A 139 6.43 17.40 -4.37
C ARG A 139 5.20 16.73 -5.00
N LEU A 140 4.28 17.52 -5.57
CA LEU A 140 3.11 16.99 -6.27
C LEU A 140 3.49 16.28 -7.57
N ARG A 141 4.46 16.80 -8.33
CA ARG A 141 5.00 16.08 -9.51
C ARG A 141 5.58 14.73 -9.13
N LEU A 142 6.35 14.68 -8.04
CA LEU A 142 6.87 13.42 -7.50
C LEU A 142 5.75 12.49 -7.04
N ALA A 143 4.66 13.01 -6.47
CA ALA A 143 3.49 12.22 -6.08
C ALA A 143 2.80 11.59 -7.31
N GLY A 144 2.61 12.38 -8.37
CA GLY A 144 2.06 11.89 -9.65
C GLY A 144 2.95 10.81 -10.28
N TRP A 145 4.26 11.05 -10.35
CA TRP A 145 5.24 10.07 -10.82
C TRP A 145 5.23 8.78 -9.98
N ALA A 146 5.30 8.90 -8.65
CA ALA A 146 5.31 7.76 -7.75
C ALA A 146 4.00 6.96 -7.83
N GLY A 147 2.86 7.64 -8.01
CA GLY A 147 1.56 7.01 -8.23
C GLY A 147 1.52 6.15 -9.50
N MET A 148 2.12 6.63 -10.60
CA MET A 148 2.21 5.88 -11.86
C MET A 148 3.19 4.70 -11.78
N VAL A 149 4.38 4.91 -11.20
CA VAL A 149 5.40 3.87 -11.02
C VAL A 149 4.89 2.77 -10.09
N LEU A 150 4.20 3.13 -9.00
CA LEU A 150 3.55 2.16 -8.12
C LEU A 150 2.50 1.34 -8.86
N GLU A 151 1.74 1.95 -9.76
CA GLU A 151 0.71 1.24 -10.52
C GLU A 151 1.32 0.29 -11.57
N ALA A 152 2.45 0.67 -12.18
CA ALA A 152 3.24 -0.24 -13.00
C ALA A 152 3.76 -1.44 -12.18
N PHE A 153 4.26 -1.18 -10.95
CA PHE A 153 4.67 -2.25 -10.03
C PHE A 153 3.52 -3.19 -9.68
N ARG A 154 2.35 -2.65 -9.28
CA ARG A 154 1.17 -3.45 -8.91
C ARG A 154 0.65 -4.30 -10.06
N SER A 155 0.81 -3.80 -11.28
CA SER A 155 0.42 -4.53 -12.48
C SER A 155 1.29 -5.80 -12.65
N GLN A 156 2.60 -5.73 -12.36
CA GLN A 156 3.54 -6.88 -12.49
C GLN A 156 4.58 -6.96 -11.36
N PRO A 157 4.18 -7.32 -10.12
CA PRO A 157 5.07 -7.25 -8.96
C PRO A 157 6.29 -8.18 -9.07
N ALA A 158 6.09 -9.41 -9.57
CA ALA A 158 7.16 -10.39 -9.73
C ALA A 158 8.24 -9.93 -10.72
N LEU A 159 7.83 -9.35 -11.85
CA LEU A 159 8.75 -8.83 -12.87
C LEU A 159 9.56 -7.66 -12.30
N PHE A 160 8.90 -6.74 -11.58
CA PHE A 160 9.59 -5.63 -10.93
C PHE A 160 10.57 -6.12 -9.85
N ALA A 161 10.18 -7.06 -8.99
CA ALA A 161 11.07 -7.60 -7.96
C ALA A 161 12.35 -8.21 -8.57
N ALA A 162 12.21 -8.99 -9.65
CA ALA A 162 13.35 -9.56 -10.37
C ALA A 162 14.20 -8.47 -11.06
N ALA A 163 13.56 -7.48 -11.68
CA ALA A 163 14.25 -6.37 -12.34
C ALA A 163 15.01 -5.47 -11.35
N ILE A 164 14.45 -5.20 -10.16
CA ILE A 164 15.10 -4.45 -9.08
C ILE A 164 16.38 -5.18 -8.64
N GLN A 165 16.30 -6.49 -8.39
CA GLN A 165 17.46 -7.29 -8.00
C GLN A 165 18.52 -7.34 -9.13
N ALA A 166 18.09 -7.53 -10.37
CA ALA A 166 18.96 -7.51 -11.54
C ALA A 166 19.69 -6.16 -11.71
N ARG A 167 18.98 -5.04 -11.56
CA ARG A 167 19.56 -3.70 -11.58
C ARG A 167 20.56 -3.48 -10.46
N ALA A 168 20.25 -3.91 -9.23
CA ALA A 168 21.17 -3.80 -8.09
C ALA A 168 22.49 -4.54 -8.35
N ILE A 169 22.42 -5.75 -8.90
CA ILE A 169 23.61 -6.52 -9.29
C ILE A 169 24.40 -5.80 -10.39
N GLN A 170 23.74 -5.36 -11.46
CA GLN A 170 24.41 -4.67 -12.57
C GLN A 170 25.07 -3.36 -12.13
N ARG A 171 24.42 -2.56 -11.27
CA ARG A 171 25.01 -1.32 -10.76
C ARG A 171 26.16 -1.57 -9.79
N ALA A 172 26.09 -2.60 -8.95
CA ALA A 172 27.21 -2.97 -8.07
C ALA A 172 28.49 -3.31 -8.88
N MET A 173 28.35 -3.79 -10.11
CA MET A 173 29.51 -4.02 -11.00
C MET A 173 30.18 -2.74 -11.51
N LEU A 174 29.49 -1.60 -11.45
CA LEU A 174 30.05 -0.30 -11.86
C LEU A 174 30.87 0.35 -10.74
N GLU A 175 30.71 -0.10 -9.50
CA GLU A 175 31.44 0.39 -8.35
C GLU A 175 32.88 -0.16 -8.37
N GLY A 176 33.76 0.54 -9.08
CA GLY A 176 35.18 0.24 -9.15
C GLY A 176 35.96 0.83 -7.98
N TRP A 177 37.12 0.23 -7.69
CA TRP A 177 38.06 0.82 -6.74
C TRP A 177 38.66 2.11 -7.32
N ALA A 178 38.39 3.24 -6.67
CA ALA A 178 38.98 4.53 -7.00
C ALA A 178 40.15 4.82 -6.05
N LEU A 179 41.32 4.27 -6.35
CA LEU A 179 42.55 4.57 -5.62
C LEU A 179 43.21 5.84 -6.21
N PRO A 180 43.70 6.77 -5.37
CA PRO A 180 44.47 7.90 -5.87
C PRO A 180 45.73 7.40 -6.58
N VAL A 181 45.86 7.71 -7.87
CA VAL A 181 47.04 7.34 -8.66
C VAL A 181 48.19 8.32 -8.34
N PRO A 182 49.31 7.85 -7.77
CA PRO A 182 50.47 8.71 -7.50
C PRO A 182 50.98 9.40 -8.77
N ARG A 183 51.48 10.64 -8.65
CA ARG A 183 52.07 11.38 -9.79
C ARG A 183 53.19 10.60 -10.50
N THR A 184 53.91 9.73 -9.78
CA THR A 184 54.97 8.86 -10.34
C THR A 184 54.44 7.77 -11.29
N LEU A 185 53.15 7.45 -11.20
CA LEU A 185 52.45 6.52 -12.08
C LEU A 185 51.56 7.26 -13.10
N SER A 186 51.37 8.57 -12.94
CA SER A 186 50.62 9.42 -13.87
C SER A 186 51.28 9.41 -15.25
N GLY A 187 50.58 8.89 -16.25
CA GLY A 187 51.07 8.78 -17.63
C GLY A 187 51.65 7.42 -18.00
N ARG A 188 51.74 6.45 -17.07
CA ARG A 188 52.00 5.06 -17.43
C ARG A 188 50.72 4.40 -17.95
N PRO A 189 50.78 3.59 -19.02
CA PRO A 189 49.62 2.85 -19.47
C PRO A 189 49.29 1.75 -18.46
N PHE A 190 48.08 1.79 -17.91
CA PHE A 190 47.56 0.70 -17.10
C PHE A 190 47.03 -0.42 -18.01
N ALA A 191 47.24 -1.67 -17.63
CA ALA A 191 46.58 -2.79 -18.28
C ALA A 191 45.06 -2.73 -18.02
N ARG A 192 44.24 -3.26 -18.94
CA ARG A 192 42.76 -3.16 -18.89
C ARG A 192 42.13 -3.55 -17.54
N CYS A 193 42.73 -4.49 -16.81
CA CYS A 193 42.23 -5.01 -15.54
C CYS A 193 42.90 -4.40 -14.30
N GLU A 194 43.78 -3.41 -14.46
CA GLU A 194 44.44 -2.74 -13.33
C GLU A 194 43.54 -1.65 -12.72
N ILE A 195 43.69 -1.46 -11.42
CA ILE A 195 43.01 -0.39 -10.68
C ILE A 195 43.55 0.96 -11.15
N GLY A 196 42.66 1.84 -11.60
CA GLY A 196 43.02 3.12 -12.22
C GLY A 196 43.16 3.07 -13.74
N ALA A 197 43.01 1.89 -14.37
CA ALA A 197 42.85 1.80 -15.82
C ALA A 197 41.55 2.50 -16.24
N THR A 198 41.63 3.40 -17.21
CA THR A 198 40.44 3.96 -17.85
C THR A 198 39.65 2.79 -18.46
N PRO A 199 38.34 2.64 -18.18
CA PRO A 199 37.55 1.56 -18.74
C PRO A 199 37.76 1.48 -20.25
N GLY A 200 38.42 0.41 -20.71
CA GLY A 200 38.70 0.24 -22.13
C GLY A 200 37.38 0.12 -22.91
N ALA A 201 37.38 0.59 -24.16
CA ALA A 201 36.24 0.63 -25.09
C ALA A 201 35.48 -0.71 -25.33
N GLY A 202 35.85 -1.81 -24.67
CA GLY A 202 35.24 -3.12 -24.81
C GLY A 202 34.05 -3.40 -23.89
N TRP A 203 33.86 -2.64 -22.81
CA TRP A 203 32.74 -2.79 -21.86
C TRP A 203 32.12 -1.43 -21.57
N VAL A 204 31.20 -1.01 -22.44
CA VAL A 204 30.46 0.24 -22.26
C VAL A 204 29.23 -0.06 -21.38
N ALA A 205 29.32 0.35 -20.12
CA ALA A 205 28.18 0.36 -19.20
C ALA A 205 27.02 1.15 -19.85
N GLY A 206 25.79 0.61 -19.76
CA GLY A 206 24.63 1.19 -20.42
C GLY A 206 24.48 0.83 -21.91
N SER A 207 25.34 -0.04 -22.46
CA SER A 207 25.09 -0.61 -23.78
C SER A 207 23.88 -1.57 -23.77
N PRO A 208 23.24 -1.86 -24.92
CA PRO A 208 22.12 -2.81 -25.00
C PRO A 208 22.44 -4.22 -24.47
N LEU A 209 23.72 -4.59 -24.44
CA LEU A 209 24.21 -5.88 -23.94
C LEU A 209 24.62 -5.83 -22.45
N SER A 210 24.64 -4.66 -21.83
CA SER A 210 24.97 -4.46 -20.42
C SER A 210 24.08 -3.36 -19.83
N PRO A 211 22.76 -3.59 -19.73
CA PRO A 211 21.85 -2.63 -19.11
C PRO A 211 22.17 -2.52 -17.62
N VAL A 212 22.13 -1.31 -17.10
CA VAL A 212 22.40 -1.01 -15.68
C VAL A 212 21.23 -0.32 -14.99
N ASP A 213 20.21 0.03 -15.77
CA ASP A 213 19.06 0.82 -15.35
C ASP A 213 17.76 0.06 -15.56
N LEU A 214 16.80 0.30 -14.68
CA LEU A 214 15.40 -0.11 -14.85
C LEU A 214 14.63 1.09 -15.38
N ASP A 215 14.47 1.13 -16.71
CA ASP A 215 14.04 2.30 -17.47
C ASP A 215 12.77 2.97 -16.93
N VAL A 216 11.80 2.18 -16.46
CA VAL A 216 10.52 2.72 -15.94
C VAL A 216 10.71 3.67 -14.76
N VAL A 217 11.78 3.51 -13.99
CA VAL A 217 12.19 4.45 -12.93
C VAL A 217 13.30 5.36 -13.44
N ASP A 218 14.42 4.80 -13.88
CA ASP A 218 15.65 5.58 -14.16
C ASP A 218 15.50 6.56 -15.33
N HIS A 219 14.76 6.20 -16.38
CA HIS A 219 14.56 7.08 -17.54
C HIS A 219 13.40 8.07 -17.38
N THR A 220 12.45 7.80 -16.47
CA THR A 220 11.30 8.69 -16.26
C THR A 220 11.55 9.71 -15.14
N LEU A 221 12.45 9.40 -14.21
CA LEU A 221 12.82 10.28 -13.09
C LEU A 221 13.37 11.65 -13.53
N PRO A 222 14.19 11.78 -14.60
CA PRO A 222 14.68 13.08 -15.06
C PRO A 222 13.57 14.08 -15.43
N ALA A 223 12.36 13.62 -15.75
CA ALA A 223 11.21 14.48 -16.01
C ALA A 223 10.72 15.28 -14.78
N LEU A 224 11.25 14.98 -13.58
CA LEU A 224 10.97 15.73 -12.35
C LEU A 224 11.77 17.03 -12.22
N ASP A 225 12.71 17.29 -13.14
CA ASP A 225 13.53 18.51 -13.20
C ASP A 225 14.31 18.77 -11.88
N ARG A 226 14.97 17.73 -11.36
CA ARG A 226 15.86 17.81 -10.19
C ARG A 226 17.31 17.58 -10.63
N PRO A 227 18.15 18.62 -10.75
CA PRO A 227 19.49 18.47 -11.35
C PRO A 227 20.46 17.60 -10.52
N THR A 228 20.18 17.29 -9.25
CA THR A 228 21.05 16.49 -8.39
C THR A 228 20.30 15.38 -7.65
N GLY A 229 20.94 14.22 -7.48
CA GLY A 229 20.45 13.12 -6.65
C GLY A 229 19.50 12.11 -7.31
N HIS A 230 19.39 12.09 -8.64
CA HIS A 230 18.55 11.11 -9.36
C HIS A 230 18.89 9.66 -9.02
N ASP A 231 20.17 9.29 -8.96
CA ASP A 231 20.56 7.91 -8.63
C ASP A 231 20.15 7.49 -7.21
N THR A 232 20.29 8.40 -6.24
CA THR A 232 19.85 8.18 -4.87
C THR A 232 18.33 8.00 -4.81
N LEU A 233 17.58 8.90 -5.47
CA LEU A 233 16.13 8.86 -5.50
C LEU A 233 15.58 7.63 -6.23
N ALA A 234 16.21 7.23 -7.34
CA ALA A 234 15.90 5.99 -8.04
C ALA A 234 16.13 4.77 -7.13
N SER A 235 17.27 4.72 -6.44
CA SER A 235 17.60 3.62 -5.53
C SER A 235 16.64 3.56 -4.33
N GLN A 236 16.26 4.72 -3.77
CA GLN A 236 15.24 4.82 -2.72
C GLN A 236 13.86 4.35 -3.22
N SER A 237 13.46 4.75 -4.43
CA SER A 237 12.20 4.35 -5.05
C SER A 237 12.12 2.83 -5.24
N LEU A 238 13.19 2.23 -5.76
CA LEU A 238 13.26 0.79 -6.01
C LEU A 238 13.33 0.00 -4.70
N GLY A 239 14.05 0.50 -3.69
CA GLY A 239 14.05 -0.06 -2.34
C GLY A 239 12.66 -0.01 -1.70
N TRP A 240 11.93 1.09 -1.89
CA TRP A 240 10.54 1.24 -1.45
C TRP A 240 9.60 0.21 -2.11
N LEU A 241 9.67 0.05 -3.44
CA LEU A 241 8.87 -0.95 -4.15
C LEU A 241 9.22 -2.39 -3.71
N ALA A 242 10.50 -2.71 -3.60
CA ALA A 242 10.96 -4.03 -3.17
C ALA A 242 10.49 -4.39 -1.76
N ALA A 243 10.40 -3.39 -0.87
CA ALA A 243 9.96 -3.60 0.50
C ALA A 243 8.54 -4.18 0.58
N PHE A 244 7.65 -3.93 -0.40
CA PHE A 244 6.29 -4.49 -0.40
C PHE A 244 6.24 -6.01 -0.43
N GLY A 245 7.24 -6.68 -1.02
CA GLY A 245 7.33 -8.14 -1.05
C GLY A 245 7.92 -8.78 0.20
N THR A 246 8.24 -7.98 1.22
CA THR A 246 8.88 -8.46 2.46
C THR A 246 7.89 -8.48 3.61
N ALA A 247 8.19 -9.25 4.66
CA ALA A 247 7.47 -9.23 5.94
C ALA A 247 7.45 -7.85 6.63
N HIS A 248 8.21 -6.90 6.10
CA HIS A 248 8.35 -5.55 6.61
C HIS A 248 7.61 -4.52 5.73
N GLY A 249 7.07 -4.92 4.57
CA GLY A 249 6.38 -4.03 3.64
C GLY A 249 5.08 -3.46 4.18
N ASP A 250 4.66 -2.34 3.60
CA ASP A 250 3.36 -1.71 3.85
C ASP A 250 2.32 -2.09 2.78
N GLY A 251 2.58 -3.20 2.10
CA GLY A 251 1.74 -3.78 1.07
C GLY A 251 1.60 -5.27 1.33
N TYR A 252 0.59 -5.87 0.72
CA TYR A 252 0.34 -7.31 0.80
C TYR A 252 0.38 -7.90 -0.61
N LEU A 253 1.35 -8.79 -0.83
CA LEU A 253 1.52 -9.54 -2.08
C LEU A 253 1.19 -11.01 -1.82
N TRP A 254 0.48 -11.64 -2.74
CA TRP A 254 0.19 -13.07 -2.67
C TRP A 254 0.23 -13.72 -4.05
N LEU A 255 0.47 -15.03 -4.05
CA LEU A 255 0.41 -15.84 -5.26
C LEU A 255 -1.05 -16.17 -5.56
N SER A 256 -1.44 -16.03 -6.82
CA SER A 256 -2.78 -16.39 -7.29
C SER A 256 -2.69 -17.04 -8.67
N GLU A 257 -3.78 -17.67 -9.07
CA GLU A 257 -3.96 -18.27 -10.39
C GLU A 257 -5.17 -17.60 -11.06
N THR A 258 -4.93 -16.87 -12.15
CA THR A 258 -5.99 -16.08 -12.83
C THR A 258 -6.81 -16.92 -13.79
N SER A 259 -6.24 -18.03 -14.25
CA SER A 259 -6.84 -19.09 -15.06
C SER A 259 -5.95 -20.34 -14.90
N PRO A 260 -6.47 -21.56 -15.17
CA PRO A 260 -5.68 -22.79 -15.02
C PRO A 260 -4.30 -22.66 -15.70
N GLY A 261 -3.23 -22.80 -14.92
CA GLY A 261 -1.84 -22.68 -15.35
C GLY A 261 -1.24 -21.28 -15.38
N HIS A 262 -2.02 -20.22 -15.08
CA HIS A 262 -1.58 -18.83 -15.15
C HIS A 262 -1.32 -18.27 -13.75
N ARG A 263 -0.15 -18.59 -13.20
CA ARG A 263 0.30 -18.07 -11.91
C ARG A 263 0.76 -16.62 -12.03
N VAL A 264 0.33 -15.79 -11.10
CA VAL A 264 0.67 -14.37 -11.00
C VAL A 264 0.91 -13.98 -9.55
N VAL A 265 1.55 -12.82 -9.34
CA VAL A 265 1.55 -12.14 -8.04
C VAL A 265 0.51 -11.04 -8.09
N GLU A 266 -0.45 -11.08 -7.18
CA GLU A 266 -1.43 -10.01 -6.96
C GLU A 266 -0.90 -9.05 -5.89
N ALA A 267 -1.28 -7.78 -5.98
CA ALA A 267 -0.78 -6.73 -5.09
C ALA A 267 -1.91 -5.87 -4.50
N PHE A 268 -2.02 -5.89 -3.18
CA PHE A 268 -2.80 -4.95 -2.40
C PHE A 268 -1.86 -3.91 -1.80
N VAL A 269 -1.83 -2.72 -2.37
CA VAL A 269 -1.03 -1.59 -1.87
C VAL A 269 -1.92 -0.34 -1.87
N PRO A 270 -2.34 0.18 -0.71
CA PRO A 270 -3.13 1.41 -0.63
C PRO A 270 -2.34 2.61 -1.20
N GLN A 271 -2.67 3.03 -2.43
CA GLN A 271 -1.84 3.91 -3.24
C GLN A 271 -1.52 5.22 -2.52
N GLY A 272 -2.53 5.89 -1.96
CA GLY A 272 -2.33 7.14 -1.26
C GLY A 272 -1.34 6.99 -0.09
N GLN A 273 -1.54 5.99 0.78
CA GLN A 273 -0.69 5.80 1.96
C GLN A 273 0.75 5.46 1.56
N ALA A 274 0.91 4.64 0.52
CA ALA A 274 2.21 4.25 -0.01
C ALA A 274 2.95 5.45 -0.59
N VAL A 275 2.30 6.27 -1.43
CA VAL A 275 2.87 7.48 -2.01
C VAL A 275 3.23 8.49 -0.93
N GLN A 276 2.35 8.75 0.03
CA GLN A 276 2.65 9.65 1.16
C GLN A 276 3.89 9.19 1.93
N SER A 277 3.93 7.90 2.32
CA SER A 277 5.06 7.34 3.08
C SER A 277 6.38 7.46 2.31
N TYR A 278 6.33 7.29 0.99
CA TYR A 278 7.47 7.49 0.12
C TYR A 278 7.91 8.96 0.08
N LEU A 279 6.97 9.90 -0.13
CA LEU A 279 7.27 11.33 -0.16
C LEU A 279 7.90 11.83 1.14
N ASP A 280 7.41 11.35 2.29
CA ASP A 280 7.93 11.71 3.60
C ASP A 280 9.32 11.11 3.86
N ALA A 281 9.66 9.99 3.23
CA ALA A 281 10.97 9.38 3.34
C ALA A 281 12.04 10.04 2.46
N VAL A 282 11.65 10.53 1.27
CA VAL A 282 12.62 11.05 0.27
C VAL A 282 12.69 12.57 0.20
N LEU A 283 11.71 13.29 0.76
CA LEU A 283 11.72 14.74 0.81
C LEU A 283 11.91 15.23 2.25
N PRO A 284 12.85 16.16 2.50
CA PRO A 284 12.89 16.85 3.78
C PRO A 284 11.59 17.65 3.98
N ALA A 285 11.15 17.77 5.23
CA ALA A 285 10.09 18.71 5.60
C ALA A 285 10.51 20.12 5.14
N ARG A 286 9.74 20.71 4.23
CA ARG A 286 10.06 22.02 3.62
C ARG A 286 8.89 22.97 3.86
N PRO A 287 9.14 24.25 4.18
CA PRO A 287 8.07 25.23 4.30
C PRO A 287 7.33 25.41 2.95
N PRO A 288 6.02 25.68 2.99
CA PRO A 288 5.11 25.46 1.86
C PRO A 288 5.14 26.58 0.81
N ASP A 289 5.15 26.18 -0.46
CA ASP A 289 4.39 26.91 -1.48
C ASP A 289 2.93 26.44 -1.37
N ARG A 290 1.95 27.35 -1.44
CA ARG A 290 0.53 26.98 -1.48
C ARG A 290 0.30 26.12 -2.73
N PRO A 291 0.02 24.81 -2.61
CA PRO A 291 -0.08 23.96 -3.79
C PRO A 291 -1.37 24.31 -4.55
N PRO A 292 -1.30 24.72 -5.82
CA PRO A 292 -2.49 24.86 -6.64
C PRO A 292 -3.09 23.49 -6.95
N LEU A 293 -4.39 23.44 -7.24
CA LEU A 293 -4.98 22.28 -7.91
C LEU A 293 -4.30 22.07 -9.26
N PRO A 294 -4.10 20.80 -9.70
CA PRO A 294 -3.55 20.54 -11.03
C PRO A 294 -4.50 21.05 -12.11
N GLU A 295 -3.94 21.69 -13.13
CA GLU A 295 -4.67 21.94 -14.36
C GLU A 295 -4.96 20.59 -15.05
N LEU A 296 -6.23 20.34 -15.37
CA LEU A 296 -6.61 19.14 -16.11
C LEU A 296 -6.33 19.35 -17.60
N PRO A 297 -5.72 18.39 -18.30
CA PRO A 297 -5.49 18.51 -19.72
C PRO A 297 -6.82 18.51 -20.48
N SER A 298 -6.85 19.16 -21.64
CA SER A 298 -8.00 19.11 -22.52
C SER A 298 -8.22 17.69 -23.06
N LEU A 299 -9.47 17.37 -23.44
CA LEU A 299 -9.78 16.09 -24.06
C LEU A 299 -8.96 15.87 -25.35
N GLY A 300 -8.64 16.93 -26.10
CA GLY A 300 -7.79 16.86 -27.29
C GLY A 300 -6.36 16.41 -26.97
N VAL A 301 -5.76 16.97 -25.91
CA VAL A 301 -4.42 16.54 -25.44
C VAL A 301 -4.45 15.08 -25.00
N LEU A 302 -5.47 14.68 -24.23
CA LEU A 302 -5.59 13.31 -23.74
C LEU A 302 -5.80 12.31 -24.89
N THR A 303 -6.73 12.58 -25.80
CA THR A 303 -7.04 11.71 -26.94
C THR A 303 -5.91 11.62 -27.97
N GLY A 304 -4.99 12.60 -27.99
CA GLY A 304 -3.76 12.56 -28.78
C GLY A 304 -2.74 11.52 -28.31
N LEU A 305 -2.88 11.01 -27.08
CA LEU A 305 -2.04 9.94 -26.53
C LEU A 305 -2.58 8.55 -26.89
N ASP A 306 -1.72 7.54 -26.82
CA ASP A 306 -2.15 6.13 -26.84
C ASP A 306 -2.90 5.76 -25.54
N VAL A 307 -3.53 4.59 -25.51
CA VAL A 307 -4.35 4.16 -24.35
C VAL A 307 -3.53 4.10 -23.06
N LEU A 308 -2.26 3.69 -23.10
CA LEU A 308 -1.43 3.61 -21.90
C LEU A 308 -1.01 5.00 -21.41
N GLY A 309 -0.66 5.92 -22.32
CA GLY A 309 -0.38 7.32 -22.02
C GLY A 309 -1.60 8.01 -21.40
N ARG A 310 -2.80 7.77 -21.95
CA ARG A 310 -4.05 8.25 -21.36
C ARG A 310 -4.25 7.75 -19.94
N ARG A 311 -4.09 6.44 -19.72
CA ARG A 311 -4.19 5.85 -18.38
C ARG A 311 -3.17 6.43 -17.41
N ALA A 312 -1.91 6.55 -17.83
CA ALA A 312 -0.83 7.11 -17.01
C ALA A 312 -1.14 8.54 -16.57
N VAL A 313 -1.62 9.41 -17.48
CA VAL A 313 -2.06 10.78 -17.14
C VAL A 313 -3.15 10.78 -16.07
N ILE A 314 -4.20 9.97 -16.24
CA ILE A 314 -5.31 9.91 -15.28
C ILE A 314 -4.85 9.36 -13.91
N ILE A 315 -3.98 8.33 -13.90
CA ILE A 315 -3.40 7.76 -12.67
C ILE A 315 -2.55 8.82 -11.94
N GLY A 316 -1.68 9.53 -12.68
CA GLY A 316 -0.83 10.58 -12.14
C GLY A 316 -1.64 11.73 -11.52
N LEU A 317 -2.64 12.24 -12.25
CA LEU A 317 -3.54 13.29 -11.75
C LEU A 317 -4.37 12.82 -10.56
N THR A 318 -4.82 11.56 -10.54
CA THR A 318 -5.52 10.98 -9.38
C THR A 318 -4.62 10.99 -8.15
N ALA A 319 -3.35 10.61 -8.28
CA ALA A 319 -2.38 10.64 -7.19
C ALA A 319 -2.11 12.08 -6.70
N VAL A 320 -1.97 13.04 -7.63
CA VAL A 320 -1.78 14.47 -7.30
C VAL A 320 -2.95 15.04 -6.50
N ILE A 321 -4.19 14.91 -7.00
CA ILE A 321 -5.37 15.49 -6.33
C ILE A 321 -5.56 14.88 -4.94
N ARG A 322 -5.33 13.57 -4.78
CA ARG A 322 -5.41 12.93 -3.45
C ARG A 322 -4.28 13.35 -2.51
N GLN A 323 -3.09 13.64 -3.05
CA GLN A 323 -1.96 14.11 -2.26
C GLN A 323 -2.21 15.51 -1.70
N ILE A 324 -2.87 16.40 -2.45
CA ILE A 324 -3.21 17.76 -2.01
C ILE A 324 -3.92 17.77 -0.65
N ARG A 325 -4.82 16.81 -0.39
CA ARG A 325 -5.53 16.70 0.90
C ARG A 325 -4.67 16.26 2.08
N ARG A 326 -3.48 15.73 1.81
CA ARG A 326 -2.55 15.20 2.80
C ARG A 326 -1.40 16.16 3.06
N GLU A 327 -1.31 17.23 2.29
CA GLU A 327 -0.39 18.31 2.55
C GLU A 327 -0.88 19.11 3.76
N PRO A 328 -0.04 19.35 4.77
CA PRO A 328 -0.44 20.00 6.01
C PRO A 328 -0.89 21.47 5.82
N ASP A 329 -0.42 22.14 4.77
CA ASP A 329 -0.56 23.59 4.56
C ASP A 329 -1.39 23.95 3.30
N VAL A 330 -2.26 23.04 2.85
CA VAL A 330 -3.16 23.29 1.73
C VAL A 330 -4.25 24.31 2.12
N SER A 331 -4.62 25.22 1.20
CA SER A 331 -5.69 26.18 1.47
C SER A 331 -7.04 25.49 1.61
N ALA A 332 -7.92 26.05 2.45
CA ALA A 332 -9.30 25.58 2.57
C ALA A 332 -10.02 25.56 1.20
N ASP A 333 -9.75 26.55 0.35
CA ASP A 333 -10.29 26.61 -1.02
C ASP A 333 -9.84 25.41 -1.88
N ALA A 334 -8.56 25.04 -1.82
CA ALA A 334 -8.05 23.90 -2.57
C ALA A 334 -8.59 22.57 -2.03
N LEU A 335 -8.78 22.45 -0.71
CA LEU A 335 -9.46 21.30 -0.09
C LEU A 335 -10.92 21.20 -0.55
N ALA A 336 -11.66 22.30 -0.53
CA ALA A 336 -13.06 22.37 -0.93
C ALA A 336 -13.25 22.10 -2.43
N ALA A 337 -12.29 22.50 -3.27
CA ALA A 337 -12.34 22.30 -4.72
C ALA A 337 -11.82 20.92 -5.18
N ALA A 338 -11.10 20.18 -4.33
CA ALA A 338 -10.54 18.86 -4.68
C ALA A 338 -11.59 17.81 -5.12
N PRO A 339 -12.77 17.68 -4.48
CA PRO A 339 -13.83 16.80 -4.95
C PRO A 339 -14.29 17.12 -6.38
N ALA A 340 -14.53 18.39 -6.68
CA ALA A 340 -14.96 18.83 -8.00
C ALA A 340 -13.88 18.59 -9.07
N ALA A 341 -12.60 18.77 -8.71
CA ALA A 341 -11.47 18.45 -9.57
C ALA A 341 -11.41 16.94 -9.88
N MET A 342 -11.65 16.09 -8.87
CA MET A 342 -11.67 14.63 -9.05
C MET A 342 -12.88 14.17 -9.88
N ASP A 343 -14.05 14.79 -9.71
CA ASP A 343 -15.22 14.54 -10.55
C ASP A 343 -14.96 14.94 -12.02
N SER A 344 -14.32 16.09 -12.23
CA SER A 344 -13.90 16.56 -13.55
C SER A 344 -12.90 15.60 -14.20
N LEU A 345 -11.94 15.08 -13.42
CA LEU A 345 -11.00 14.06 -13.87
C LEU A 345 -11.70 12.74 -14.21
N ALA A 346 -12.70 12.33 -13.44
CA ALA A 346 -13.52 11.15 -13.72
C ALA A 346 -14.34 11.29 -15.02
N GLY A 347 -14.89 12.49 -15.27
CA GLY A 347 -15.56 12.81 -16.54
C GLY A 347 -14.60 12.80 -17.72
N LEU A 348 -13.39 13.37 -17.55
CA LEU A 348 -12.34 13.34 -18.56
C LEU A 348 -11.88 11.91 -18.87
N ALA A 349 -11.71 11.08 -17.84
CA ALA A 349 -11.36 9.67 -18.00
C ALA A 349 -12.44 8.91 -18.79
N GLU A 350 -13.72 9.13 -18.47
CA GLU A 350 -14.81 8.51 -19.24
C GLU A 350 -14.83 8.96 -20.70
N ALA A 351 -14.63 10.25 -20.98
CA ALA A 351 -14.60 10.76 -22.34
C ALA A 351 -13.37 10.27 -23.13
N GLY A 352 -12.20 10.15 -22.48
CA GLY A 352 -10.93 9.81 -23.15
C GLY A 352 -10.61 8.31 -23.24
N LEU A 353 -11.08 7.51 -22.28
CA LEU A 353 -10.83 6.05 -22.18
C LEU A 353 -12.10 5.21 -22.34
N GLY A 354 -13.28 5.80 -22.16
CA GLY A 354 -14.56 5.11 -22.15
C GLY A 354 -15.00 4.66 -20.76
N ALA A 355 -16.31 4.43 -20.62
CA ALA A 355 -16.97 4.13 -19.34
C ALA A 355 -16.57 2.79 -18.70
N THR A 356 -16.04 1.85 -19.50
CA THR A 356 -15.69 0.49 -19.04
C THR A 356 -14.19 0.26 -18.88
N ASP A 357 -13.36 1.27 -19.16
CA ASP A 357 -11.92 1.19 -18.89
C ASP A 357 -11.68 1.12 -17.37
N PRO A 358 -10.78 0.24 -16.90
CA PRO A 358 -10.56 0.09 -15.46
C PRO A 358 -10.08 1.38 -14.79
N VAL A 359 -9.29 2.23 -15.45
CA VAL A 359 -8.85 3.50 -14.88
C VAL A 359 -10.03 4.45 -14.69
N THR A 360 -10.95 4.52 -15.65
CA THR A 360 -12.21 5.29 -15.51
C THR A 360 -13.03 4.82 -14.30
N LEU A 361 -13.16 3.50 -14.12
CA LEU A 361 -13.91 2.94 -12.99
C LEU A 361 -13.27 3.27 -11.64
N ILE A 362 -11.95 3.16 -11.56
CA ILE A 362 -11.17 3.48 -10.35
C ILE A 362 -11.27 4.96 -10.03
N THR A 363 -11.03 5.85 -11.00
CA THR A 363 -11.10 7.30 -10.78
C THR A 363 -12.50 7.71 -10.32
N ARG A 364 -13.56 7.12 -10.87
CA ARG A 364 -14.94 7.33 -10.37
C ARG A 364 -15.15 6.86 -8.94
N CYS A 365 -14.64 5.68 -8.61
CA CYS A 365 -14.72 5.16 -7.24
C CYS A 365 -13.94 6.07 -6.27
N ARG A 366 -12.78 6.60 -6.69
CA ARG A 366 -11.99 7.56 -5.90
C ARG A 366 -12.63 8.94 -5.79
N ALA A 367 -13.34 9.41 -6.81
CA ALA A 367 -14.15 10.62 -6.73
C ALA A 367 -15.27 10.47 -5.69
N ALA A 368 -15.96 9.32 -5.70
CA ALA A 368 -17.01 9.04 -4.73
C ALA A 368 -16.49 8.91 -3.29
N ASP A 369 -15.34 8.22 -3.12
CA ASP A 369 -14.59 8.09 -1.86
C ASP A 369 -14.24 9.47 -1.29
N LEU A 370 -13.65 10.32 -2.14
CA LEU A 370 -13.25 11.68 -1.81
C LEU A 370 -14.44 12.58 -1.44
N ARG A 371 -15.55 12.47 -2.19
CA ARG A 371 -16.79 13.21 -1.89
C ARG A 371 -17.37 12.79 -0.54
N LEU A 372 -17.38 11.50 -0.22
CA LEU A 372 -17.88 11.03 1.07
C LEU A 372 -17.04 11.57 2.23
N GLU A 373 -15.71 11.54 2.09
CA GLU A 373 -14.77 12.10 3.06
C GLU A 373 -14.98 13.61 3.26
N THR A 374 -15.27 14.37 2.19
CA THR A 374 -15.58 15.81 2.30
C THR A 374 -16.92 16.06 2.97
N VAL A 375 -17.99 15.38 2.55
CA VAL A 375 -19.31 15.52 3.20
C VAL A 375 -19.20 15.19 4.68
N GLN A 376 -18.49 14.13 5.05
CA GLN A 376 -18.28 13.75 6.44
C GLN A 376 -17.60 14.86 7.27
N ALA A 377 -16.67 15.61 6.68
CA ALA A 377 -15.97 16.70 7.36
C ALA A 377 -16.82 17.97 7.50
N GLU A 378 -17.70 18.25 6.54
CA GLU A 378 -18.45 19.50 6.45
C GLU A 378 -19.86 19.43 7.08
N SER A 379 -20.58 18.32 6.94
CA SER A 379 -21.97 18.20 7.39
C SER A 379 -22.47 16.76 7.53
N ALA A 380 -23.37 16.52 8.49
CA ALA A 380 -24.14 15.27 8.55
C ALA A 380 -25.19 15.16 7.41
N GLN A 381 -25.53 16.28 6.75
CA GLN A 381 -26.48 16.29 5.64
C GLN A 381 -25.82 15.78 4.35
N GLY A 382 -26.51 14.89 3.63
CA GLY A 382 -26.03 14.35 2.35
C GLY A 382 -25.16 13.09 2.45
N LEU A 383 -24.89 12.59 3.67
CA LEU A 383 -24.13 11.35 3.89
C LEU A 383 -24.76 10.13 3.19
N ASP A 384 -26.08 10.02 3.19
CA ASP A 384 -26.80 8.93 2.52
C ASP A 384 -26.56 8.93 1.00
N GLY A 385 -26.72 10.10 0.36
CA GLY A 385 -26.46 10.27 -1.07
C GLY A 385 -25.00 9.98 -1.44
N ALA A 386 -24.04 10.47 -0.66
CA ALA A 386 -22.62 10.20 -0.88
C ALA A 386 -22.28 8.71 -0.69
N CYS A 387 -22.84 8.06 0.33
CA CYS A 387 -22.72 6.61 0.54
C CYS A 387 -23.29 5.81 -0.63
N ALA A 388 -24.47 6.19 -1.13
CA ALA A 388 -25.11 5.53 -2.27
C ALA A 388 -24.24 5.64 -3.54
N VAL A 389 -23.66 6.81 -3.82
CA VAL A 389 -22.76 7.02 -4.95
C VAL A 389 -21.50 6.15 -4.85
N LEU A 390 -20.87 6.08 -3.66
CA LEU A 390 -19.70 5.23 -3.44
C LEU A 390 -20.02 3.75 -3.63
N ARG A 391 -21.12 3.27 -3.05
CA ARG A 391 -21.57 1.87 -3.22
C ARG A 391 -21.84 1.54 -4.69
N GLN A 392 -22.51 2.44 -5.41
CA GLN A 392 -22.77 2.26 -6.84
C GLN A 392 -21.48 2.20 -7.67
N ALA A 393 -20.49 3.05 -7.36
CA ALA A 393 -19.19 3.02 -8.02
C ALA A 393 -18.43 1.71 -7.73
N LEU A 394 -18.49 1.23 -6.49
CA LEU A 394 -17.87 -0.04 -6.09
C LEU A 394 -18.55 -1.24 -6.77
N ASP A 395 -19.87 -1.24 -6.89
CA ASP A 395 -20.62 -2.27 -7.61
C ASP A 395 -20.23 -2.36 -9.09
N ARG A 396 -19.95 -1.21 -9.73
CA ARG A 396 -19.41 -1.18 -11.10
C ARG A 396 -18.03 -1.84 -11.15
N CYS A 397 -17.17 -1.58 -10.16
CA CYS A 397 -15.85 -2.22 -10.05
C CYS A 397 -15.96 -3.73 -9.83
N HIS A 398 -16.88 -4.19 -8.97
CA HIS A 398 -17.17 -5.62 -8.79
C HIS A 398 -17.64 -6.29 -10.09
N ARG A 399 -18.54 -5.64 -10.84
CA ARG A 399 -18.99 -6.15 -12.15
C ARG A 399 -17.82 -6.23 -13.15
N ALA A 400 -16.97 -5.23 -13.20
CA ALA A 400 -15.78 -5.23 -14.06
C ALA A 400 -14.80 -6.34 -13.68
N HIS A 401 -14.59 -6.59 -12.38
CA HIS A 401 -13.76 -7.70 -11.91
C HIS A 401 -14.34 -9.07 -12.31
N ARG A 402 -15.65 -9.30 -12.13
CA ARG A 402 -16.32 -10.54 -12.59
C ARG A 402 -16.18 -10.73 -14.11
N ALA A 403 -16.19 -9.63 -14.87
CA ALA A 403 -15.93 -9.63 -16.31
C ALA A 403 -14.42 -9.68 -16.68
N ARG A 404 -13.53 -9.92 -15.71
CA ARG A 404 -12.05 -9.95 -15.86
C ARG A 404 -11.41 -8.64 -16.36
N LYS A 405 -12.14 -7.53 -16.34
CA LYS A 405 -11.68 -6.19 -16.76
C LYS A 405 -10.91 -5.45 -15.67
N LEU A 406 -11.04 -5.84 -14.41
CA LEU A 406 -10.31 -5.25 -13.27
C LEU A 406 -9.59 -6.36 -12.50
N ASP A 407 -8.32 -6.17 -12.17
CA ASP A 407 -7.54 -7.13 -11.38
C ASP A 407 -8.00 -7.20 -9.91
N ARG A 408 -7.62 -8.28 -9.22
CA ARG A 408 -8.09 -8.61 -7.89
C ARG A 408 -7.49 -7.66 -6.84
N GLY A 409 -6.20 -7.37 -6.95
CA GLY A 409 -5.48 -6.44 -6.07
C GLY A 409 -6.05 -5.02 -6.05
N THR A 410 -6.37 -4.48 -7.21
CA THR A 410 -6.98 -3.14 -7.35
C THR A 410 -8.39 -3.10 -6.78
N LEU A 411 -9.22 -4.12 -7.05
CA LEU A 411 -10.53 -4.20 -6.43
C LEU A 411 -10.43 -4.30 -4.90
N ALA A 412 -9.51 -5.11 -4.37
CA ALA A 412 -9.29 -5.21 -2.92
C ALA A 412 -8.95 -3.85 -2.30
N GLU A 413 -8.14 -3.03 -2.97
CA GLU A 413 -7.81 -1.67 -2.53
C GLU A 413 -9.04 -0.74 -2.47
N LEU A 414 -9.89 -0.80 -3.50
CA LEU A 414 -11.13 0.01 -3.56
C LEU A 414 -12.13 -0.41 -2.48
N VAL A 415 -12.34 -1.73 -2.31
CA VAL A 415 -13.24 -2.28 -1.29
C VAL A 415 -12.74 -1.91 0.11
N TYR A 416 -11.42 -2.03 0.35
CA TYR A 416 -10.81 -1.65 1.63
C TYR A 416 -11.05 -0.17 1.95
N ALA A 417 -10.77 0.73 1.00
CA ALA A 417 -10.98 2.16 1.19
C ALA A 417 -12.45 2.49 1.46
N ALA A 418 -13.37 1.96 0.65
CA ALA A 418 -14.80 2.16 0.84
C ALA A 418 -15.29 1.65 2.21
N ASN A 419 -14.75 0.52 2.68
CA ASN A 419 -15.08 -0.01 4.01
C ASN A 419 -14.58 0.90 5.15
N VAL A 420 -13.42 1.53 5.00
CA VAL A 420 -12.89 2.49 5.97
C VAL A 420 -13.82 3.70 6.08
N GLU A 421 -14.17 4.30 4.95
CA GLU A 421 -15.03 5.50 4.92
C GLU A 421 -16.45 5.20 5.39
N ILE A 422 -17.08 4.12 4.90
CA ILE A 422 -18.43 3.74 5.32
C ILE A 422 -18.47 3.36 6.81
N ASN A 423 -17.40 2.76 7.35
CA ASN A 423 -17.31 2.51 8.79
C ASN A 423 -17.13 3.81 9.59
N ALA A 424 -16.54 4.87 9.01
CA ALA A 424 -16.48 6.18 9.64
C ALA A 424 -17.86 6.84 9.69
N VAL A 425 -18.62 6.80 8.58
CA VAL A 425 -20.01 7.25 8.52
C VAL A 425 -20.90 6.49 9.50
N ARG A 426 -20.73 5.16 9.59
CA ARG A 426 -21.46 4.33 10.55
C ARG A 426 -21.25 4.79 11.99
N ARG A 427 -20.00 5.12 12.36
CA ARG A 427 -19.71 5.61 13.71
C ARG A 427 -20.34 6.97 13.97
N LEU A 428 -20.33 7.87 12.98
CA LEU A 428 -20.92 9.19 13.08
C LEU A 428 -22.45 9.11 13.24
N THR A 429 -23.12 8.33 12.40
CA THR A 429 -24.58 8.12 12.43
C THR A 429 -25.06 7.38 13.68
N ALA A 430 -24.27 6.46 14.24
CA ALA A 430 -24.56 5.82 15.51
C ALA A 430 -24.60 6.81 16.70
N LEU A 431 -23.89 7.94 16.61
CA LEU A 431 -23.90 9.01 17.60
C LEU A 431 -25.03 10.02 17.36
N GLN A 432 -25.60 10.04 16.16
CA GLN A 432 -26.65 10.96 15.73
C GLN A 432 -27.78 10.17 15.02
N PRO A 433 -28.67 9.48 15.76
CA PRO A 433 -29.64 8.55 15.16
C PRO A 433 -30.61 9.19 14.16
N ALA A 434 -30.77 10.52 14.19
CA ALA A 434 -31.59 11.27 13.25
C ALA A 434 -30.89 11.51 11.88
N ALA A 435 -29.60 11.17 11.74
CA ALA A 435 -28.84 11.31 10.50
C ALA A 435 -28.90 10.02 9.66
N ALA A 436 -29.33 10.13 8.41
CA ALA A 436 -29.21 9.04 7.43
C ALA A 436 -27.76 8.95 6.90
N PRO A 437 -27.22 7.76 6.57
CA PRO A 437 -27.89 6.46 6.43
C PRO A 437 -28.04 5.65 7.73
N ASP A 438 -28.98 4.70 7.75
CA ASP A 438 -29.26 3.81 8.89
C ASP A 438 -28.01 2.98 9.30
N PRO A 439 -27.53 3.08 10.55
CA PRO A 439 -26.43 2.27 11.06
C PRO A 439 -26.61 0.76 10.91
N VAL A 440 -27.83 0.24 10.96
CA VAL A 440 -28.12 -1.20 10.79
C VAL A 440 -27.85 -1.62 9.35
N GLU A 441 -28.30 -0.84 8.38
CA GLU A 441 -28.04 -1.07 6.96
C GLU A 441 -26.53 -0.98 6.65
N LEU A 442 -25.85 0.04 7.19
CA LEU A 442 -24.39 0.21 7.05
C LEU A 442 -23.64 -1.00 7.64
N ASN A 443 -24.05 -1.50 8.80
CA ASN A 443 -23.46 -2.70 9.42
C ASN A 443 -23.62 -3.94 8.54
N ALA A 444 -24.82 -4.17 8.01
CA ALA A 444 -25.09 -5.32 7.13
C ALA A 444 -24.26 -5.25 5.85
N TRP A 445 -24.12 -4.06 5.27
CA TRP A 445 -23.26 -3.83 4.10
C TRP A 445 -21.77 -4.07 4.43
N LEU A 446 -21.27 -3.48 5.51
CA LEU A 446 -19.87 -3.63 5.93
C LEU A 446 -19.51 -5.08 6.20
N ARG A 447 -20.40 -5.86 6.84
CA ARG A 447 -20.18 -7.29 7.08
C ARG A 447 -19.97 -8.06 5.78
N ARG A 448 -20.84 -7.84 4.78
CA ARG A 448 -20.71 -8.48 3.46
C ARG A 448 -19.46 -8.00 2.73
N SER A 449 -19.19 -6.69 2.76
CA SER A 449 -18.06 -6.09 2.06
C SER A 449 -16.71 -6.50 2.63
N TRP A 450 -16.56 -6.57 3.96
CA TRP A 450 -15.35 -7.09 4.60
C TRP A 450 -15.13 -8.57 4.33
N THR A 451 -16.20 -9.38 4.33
CA THR A 451 -16.12 -10.79 3.93
C THR A 451 -15.65 -10.91 2.48
N GLY A 452 -16.20 -10.08 1.59
CA GLY A 452 -15.75 -9.98 0.21
C GLY A 452 -14.29 -9.54 0.08
N TRP A 453 -13.84 -8.59 0.90
CA TRP A 453 -12.44 -8.14 0.94
C TRP A 453 -11.49 -9.27 1.35
N LEU A 454 -11.79 -9.97 2.45
CA LEU A 454 -10.99 -11.12 2.91
C LEU A 454 -10.88 -12.19 1.82
N ALA A 455 -11.99 -12.48 1.13
CA ALA A 455 -11.98 -13.37 -0.03
C ALA A 455 -11.14 -12.81 -1.19
N LEU A 456 -11.15 -11.50 -1.45
CA LEU A 456 -10.30 -10.89 -2.48
C LEU A 456 -8.80 -10.96 -2.14
N VAL A 457 -8.41 -10.98 -0.88
CA VAL A 457 -6.99 -11.07 -0.46
C VAL A 457 -6.57 -12.49 -0.05
N ASP A 458 -7.40 -13.49 -0.36
CA ASP A 458 -7.15 -14.91 -0.11
C ASP A 458 -6.95 -15.28 1.38
N ILE A 459 -7.59 -14.51 2.26
CA ILE A 459 -7.59 -14.77 3.70
C ILE A 459 -8.89 -15.48 4.06
N ALA A 460 -8.82 -16.77 4.39
CA ALA A 460 -9.97 -17.51 4.86
C ALA A 460 -10.41 -17.01 6.25
N PRO A 461 -11.72 -16.78 6.51
CA PRO A 461 -12.19 -16.29 7.81
C PRO A 461 -11.75 -17.17 8.99
N GLY A 462 -11.77 -18.50 8.84
CA GLY A 462 -11.30 -19.42 9.88
C GLY A 462 -9.79 -19.38 10.16
N ARG A 463 -8.98 -18.76 9.30
CA ARG A 463 -7.54 -18.53 9.55
C ARG A 463 -7.26 -17.28 10.36
N LEU A 464 -8.26 -16.41 10.57
CA LEU A 464 -8.14 -15.24 11.44
C LEU A 464 -8.05 -15.61 12.92
N ASP A 465 -8.59 -16.79 13.26
CA ASP A 465 -8.58 -17.35 14.61
C ASP A 465 -7.36 -18.24 14.90
N ALA A 466 -6.69 -18.72 13.85
CA ALA A 466 -5.46 -19.47 13.98
C ALA A 466 -4.30 -18.52 14.28
N GLU A 467 -3.34 -18.95 15.09
CA GLU A 467 -2.01 -18.32 15.22
C GLU A 467 -1.19 -18.51 13.93
N ASP A 468 -1.81 -18.25 12.78
CA ASP A 468 -1.22 -18.39 11.47
C ASP A 468 -0.22 -17.26 11.28
N ALA A 469 1.02 -17.55 11.68
CA ALA A 469 2.12 -16.62 11.62
C ALA A 469 2.29 -16.01 10.22
N ALA A 470 1.93 -16.72 9.15
CA ALA A 470 2.06 -16.20 7.79
C ALA A 470 1.06 -15.08 7.50
N VAL A 471 -0.22 -15.25 7.87
CA VAL A 471 -1.25 -14.21 7.71
C VAL A 471 -0.95 -13.01 8.62
N ALA A 472 -0.56 -13.27 9.86
CA ALA A 472 -0.14 -12.23 10.80
C ALA A 472 1.10 -11.46 10.33
N GLN A 473 2.03 -12.14 9.67
CA GLN A 473 3.27 -11.56 9.16
C GLN A 473 3.05 -10.72 7.90
N GLN A 474 2.18 -11.15 6.99
CA GLN A 474 2.02 -10.53 5.67
C GLN A 474 0.84 -9.56 5.58
N ALA A 475 -0.30 -9.86 6.22
CA ALA A 475 -1.51 -9.04 6.13
C ALA A 475 -1.80 -8.23 7.41
N GLY A 476 -1.10 -8.51 8.52
CA GLY A 476 -1.34 -7.91 9.84
C GLY A 476 -1.39 -6.38 9.84
N TYR A 477 -0.56 -5.72 9.02
CA TYR A 477 -0.58 -4.26 8.89
C TYR A 477 -1.96 -3.74 8.43
N HIS A 478 -2.59 -4.41 7.46
CA HIS A 478 -3.84 -3.99 6.85
C HIS A 478 -5.09 -4.52 7.56
N LEU A 479 -4.96 -5.57 8.36
CA LEU A 479 -6.06 -6.08 9.20
C LEU A 479 -6.52 -5.08 10.28
N SER A 480 -5.78 -3.99 10.52
CA SER A 480 -6.15 -2.96 11.50
C SER A 480 -7.52 -2.33 11.22
N ALA A 481 -7.88 -2.08 9.96
CA ALA A 481 -9.17 -1.47 9.63
C ALA A 481 -10.33 -2.47 9.83
N PHE A 482 -10.11 -3.74 9.49
CA PHE A 482 -11.09 -4.80 9.74
C PHE A 482 -11.26 -5.05 11.25
N ALA A 483 -10.17 -5.15 12.01
CA ALA A 483 -10.21 -5.26 13.46
C ALA A 483 -10.86 -4.03 14.12
N SER A 484 -10.64 -2.83 13.57
CA SER A 484 -11.34 -1.60 13.99
C SER A 484 -12.84 -1.63 13.67
N TYR A 485 -13.26 -2.25 12.57
CA TYR A 485 -14.69 -2.48 12.32
C TYR A 485 -15.30 -3.42 13.35
N LEU A 486 -14.65 -4.57 13.61
CA LEU A 486 -15.09 -5.58 14.57
C LEU A 486 -15.13 -5.05 16.01
N ALA A 487 -14.11 -4.29 16.41
CA ALA A 487 -14.04 -3.65 17.74
C ALA A 487 -15.17 -2.64 17.98
N GLY A 488 -15.92 -2.26 16.94
CA GLY A 488 -17.04 -1.33 17.00
C GLY A 488 -18.39 -2.02 16.77
N GLN A 489 -18.44 -3.35 16.84
CA GLN A 489 -19.66 -4.13 16.85
C GLN A 489 -20.18 -4.33 18.28
N HIS A 490 -21.42 -4.77 18.38
CA HIS A 490 -22.08 -5.10 19.65
C HIS A 490 -22.26 -6.61 19.84
N ASP A 491 -21.70 -7.48 19.01
CA ASP A 491 -21.68 -8.92 19.28
C ASP A 491 -20.34 -9.32 19.90
N GLU A 492 -20.39 -10.29 20.80
CA GLU A 492 -19.25 -10.72 21.60
C GLU A 492 -18.18 -11.43 20.75
N ASP A 493 -18.61 -12.24 19.77
CA ASP A 493 -17.73 -12.93 18.83
C ASP A 493 -16.85 -11.94 18.03
N SER A 494 -17.44 -10.85 17.52
CA SER A 494 -16.68 -9.80 16.82
C SER A 494 -15.68 -9.11 17.74
N LEU A 495 -16.04 -8.85 19.01
CA LEU A 495 -15.15 -8.21 19.96
C LEU A 495 -13.96 -9.12 20.33
N HIS A 496 -14.20 -10.41 20.55
CA HIS A 496 -13.13 -11.39 20.76
C HIS A 496 -12.21 -11.50 19.55
N THR A 497 -12.80 -11.60 18.36
CA THR A 497 -12.04 -11.65 17.10
C THR A 497 -11.19 -10.38 16.92
N ALA A 498 -11.74 -9.21 17.23
CA ALA A 498 -11.00 -7.96 17.18
C ALA A 498 -9.80 -7.96 18.14
N ALA A 499 -10.01 -8.35 19.40
CA ALA A 499 -8.95 -8.41 20.41
C ALA A 499 -7.83 -9.37 19.99
N ARG A 500 -8.17 -10.57 19.50
CA ARG A 500 -7.22 -11.55 18.96
C ARG A 500 -6.43 -11.01 17.77
N LEU A 501 -7.10 -10.39 16.80
CA LEU A 501 -6.44 -9.80 15.64
C LEU A 501 -5.48 -8.69 16.03
N PHE A 502 -5.86 -7.83 16.98
CA PHE A 502 -4.96 -6.80 17.49
C PHE A 502 -3.73 -7.40 18.17
N GLU A 503 -3.92 -8.38 19.04
CA GLU A 503 -2.83 -9.00 19.79
C GLU A 503 -1.86 -9.80 18.89
N ASN A 504 -2.40 -10.62 18.00
CA ASN A 504 -1.62 -11.64 17.29
C ASN A 504 -1.13 -11.19 15.91
N ALA A 505 -1.80 -10.22 15.26
CA ALA A 505 -1.48 -9.81 13.90
C ALA A 505 -1.15 -8.32 13.79
N VAL A 506 -2.06 -7.45 14.21
CA VAL A 506 -1.95 -6.00 13.93
C VAL A 506 -0.83 -5.36 14.75
N LEU A 507 -0.84 -5.48 16.08
CA LEU A 507 0.16 -4.82 16.93
C LEU A 507 1.58 -5.34 16.66
N PRO A 508 1.83 -6.65 16.48
CA PRO A 508 3.15 -7.14 16.07
C PRO A 508 3.61 -6.55 14.74
N ALA A 509 2.75 -6.47 13.72
CA ALA A 509 3.09 -5.86 12.43
C ALA A 509 3.41 -4.37 12.56
N ARG A 510 2.63 -3.63 13.37
CA ARG A 510 2.84 -2.19 13.60
C ARG A 510 4.11 -1.90 14.41
N ARG A 511 4.47 -2.77 15.36
CA ARG A 511 5.74 -2.68 16.11
C ARG A 511 6.95 -2.88 15.20
N ARG A 512 6.95 -3.94 14.37
CA ARG A 512 8.01 -4.17 13.38
C ARG A 512 8.20 -2.97 12.44
N ARG A 513 7.10 -2.33 12.01
CA ARG A 513 7.19 -1.09 11.22
C ARG A 513 7.83 0.04 12.02
N HIS A 514 7.37 0.27 13.26
CA HIS A 514 7.91 1.33 14.11
C HIS A 514 9.41 1.15 14.38
N GLU A 515 9.85 -0.06 14.71
CA GLU A 515 11.26 -0.41 14.92
C GLU A 515 12.13 -0.08 13.70
N ARG A 516 11.59 -0.28 12.49
CA ARG A 516 12.28 0.00 11.23
C ARG A 516 12.29 1.49 10.88
N THR A 517 11.12 2.14 10.93
CA THR A 517 10.96 3.48 10.35
C THR A 517 11.04 4.60 11.37
N GLY A 518 11.04 4.29 12.67
CA GLY A 518 10.92 5.26 13.77
C GLY A 518 9.55 5.91 13.87
N VAL A 519 8.63 5.66 12.93
CA VAL A 519 7.32 6.33 12.86
C VAL A 519 6.34 5.64 13.80
N PHE A 520 6.01 6.28 14.92
CA PHE A 520 5.16 5.71 15.98
C PHE A 520 3.65 5.80 15.71
N GLN A 521 3.21 6.80 14.93
CA GLN A 521 1.79 7.11 14.73
C GLN A 521 0.91 5.88 14.39
N PRO A 522 1.25 5.01 13.43
CA PRO A 522 0.36 3.91 13.07
C PRO A 522 0.26 2.82 14.15
N LEU A 523 1.30 2.66 14.99
CA LEU A 523 1.27 1.79 16.16
C LEU A 523 0.37 2.39 17.25
N ARG A 524 0.51 3.68 17.54
CA ARG A 524 -0.37 4.41 18.47
C ARG A 524 -1.84 4.27 18.10
N GLU A 525 -2.18 4.51 16.85
CA GLU A 525 -3.56 4.42 16.34
C GLU A 525 -4.14 3.02 16.50
N SER A 526 -3.33 1.98 16.30
CA SER A 526 -3.75 0.60 16.50
C SER A 526 -3.93 0.26 17.98
N LEU A 527 -3.02 0.70 18.86
CA LEU A 527 -3.12 0.49 20.31
C LEU A 527 -4.37 1.15 20.91
N GLN A 528 -4.64 2.42 20.57
CA GLN A 528 -5.83 3.13 21.05
C GLN A 528 -7.13 2.55 20.47
N THR A 529 -7.10 1.98 19.26
CA THR A 529 -8.30 1.36 18.69
C THR A 529 -8.57 0.00 19.33
N ALA A 530 -7.51 -0.75 19.63
CA ALA A 530 -7.58 -2.05 20.27
C ALA A 530 -8.21 -1.97 21.68
N SER A 531 -7.93 -0.91 22.45
CA SER A 531 -8.50 -0.71 23.78
C SER A 531 -10.03 -0.60 23.79
N ARG A 532 -10.66 -0.20 22.67
CA ARG A 532 -12.12 -0.16 22.57
C ARG A 532 -12.74 -1.55 22.68
N ALA A 533 -12.17 -2.56 22.03
CA ALA A 533 -12.70 -3.92 22.06
C ALA A 533 -12.62 -4.48 23.49
N THR A 534 -11.47 -4.32 24.15
CA THR A 534 -11.24 -4.85 25.49
C THR A 534 -12.03 -4.12 26.57
N THR A 535 -12.24 -2.81 26.43
CA THR A 535 -13.11 -2.05 27.34
C THR A 535 -14.56 -2.54 27.26
N THR A 536 -15.08 -2.76 26.04
CA THR A 536 -16.44 -3.30 25.85
C THR A 536 -16.57 -4.73 26.36
N LEU A 537 -15.57 -5.59 26.12
CA LEU A 537 -15.54 -6.95 26.66
C LEU A 537 -15.48 -6.98 28.19
N ALA A 538 -14.72 -6.06 28.80
CA ALA A 538 -14.65 -5.94 30.26
C ALA A 538 -16.02 -5.60 30.86
N ALA A 539 -16.70 -4.58 30.30
CA ALA A 539 -18.04 -4.19 30.74
C ALA A 539 -19.07 -5.32 30.59
N ARG A 540 -18.98 -6.13 29.52
CA ARG A 540 -19.87 -7.28 29.30
C ARG A 540 -19.64 -8.40 30.27
N ALA A 541 -18.38 -8.80 30.45
CA ALA A 541 -18.01 -9.81 31.44
C ALA A 541 -18.49 -9.40 32.84
N ALA A 542 -18.34 -8.12 33.19
CA ALA A 542 -18.84 -7.60 34.46
C ALA A 542 -20.38 -7.67 34.57
N ALA A 543 -21.10 -7.29 33.51
CA ALA A 543 -22.56 -7.39 33.44
C ALA A 543 -23.06 -8.85 33.53
N ALA A 544 -22.26 -9.81 33.08
CA ALA A 544 -22.52 -11.25 33.21
C ALA A 544 -22.09 -11.84 34.58
N GLY A 545 -21.50 -11.04 35.46
CA GLY A 545 -20.99 -11.49 36.77
C GLY A 545 -19.60 -12.14 36.72
N GLU A 546 -18.92 -12.14 35.57
CA GLU A 546 -17.59 -12.72 35.34
C GLU A 546 -16.46 -11.73 35.68
N ILE A 547 -16.34 -11.34 36.94
CA ILE A 547 -15.42 -10.26 37.38
C ILE A 547 -13.95 -10.54 37.04
N ASP A 548 -13.48 -11.79 37.15
CA ASP A 548 -12.09 -12.12 36.79
C ASP A 548 -11.84 -11.99 35.28
N GLN A 549 -12.84 -12.31 34.45
CA GLN A 549 -12.75 -12.11 33.01
C GLN A 549 -12.79 -10.62 32.66
N ALA A 550 -13.63 -9.84 33.34
CA ALA A 550 -13.67 -8.38 33.21
C ALA A 550 -12.30 -7.77 33.55
N ARG A 551 -11.69 -8.19 34.66
CA ARG A 551 -10.34 -7.77 35.07
C ARG A 551 -9.28 -8.13 34.03
N ARG A 552 -9.31 -9.34 33.44
CA ARG A 552 -8.38 -9.75 32.37
C ARG A 552 -8.47 -8.84 31.15
N TRP A 553 -9.69 -8.54 30.69
CA TRP A 553 -9.90 -7.64 29.56
C TRP A 553 -9.48 -6.21 29.87
N ALA A 554 -9.83 -5.70 31.05
CA ALA A 554 -9.41 -4.37 31.50
C ALA A 554 -7.88 -4.25 31.60
N ALA A 555 -7.19 -5.28 32.11
CA ALA A 555 -5.73 -5.31 32.19
C ALA A 555 -5.07 -5.28 30.80
N LEU A 556 -5.66 -5.99 29.82
CA LEU A 556 -5.19 -5.97 28.43
C LEU A 556 -5.35 -4.58 27.81
N GLY A 557 -6.52 -3.96 27.98
CA GLY A 557 -6.79 -2.58 27.54
C GLY A 557 -5.86 -1.56 28.17
N HIS A 558 -5.63 -1.67 29.49
CA HIS A 558 -4.71 -0.83 30.26
C HIS A 558 -3.28 -0.90 29.70
N ARG A 559 -2.78 -2.11 29.44
CA ARG A 559 -1.45 -2.33 28.86
C ARG A 559 -1.29 -1.66 27.50
N TRP A 560 -2.28 -1.80 26.63
CA TRP A 560 -2.22 -1.20 25.29
C TRP A 560 -2.30 0.33 25.35
N ILE A 561 -3.18 0.89 26.18
CA ILE A 561 -3.29 2.34 26.26
C ILE A 561 -2.10 2.99 26.96
N GLY A 562 -1.55 2.34 28.00
CA GLY A 562 -0.30 2.77 28.63
C GLY A 562 0.83 2.86 27.60
N ALA A 563 0.98 1.86 26.74
CA ALA A 563 1.97 1.89 25.65
C ALA A 563 1.67 2.99 24.61
N ALA A 564 0.40 3.29 24.32
CA ALA A 564 0.04 4.36 23.40
C ALA A 564 0.36 5.74 23.98
N LEU A 565 0.08 5.97 25.27
CA LEU A 565 0.30 7.24 25.97
C LEU A 565 1.78 7.50 26.28
N ALA A 566 2.56 6.45 26.53
CA ALA A 566 4.01 6.54 26.76
C ALA A 566 4.84 6.78 25.48
N GLY A 567 4.19 6.79 24.31
CA GLY A 567 4.88 6.90 23.04
C GLY A 567 5.49 8.28 22.73
N PRO A 568 6.50 8.33 21.87
CA PRO A 568 7.14 9.59 21.47
C PRO A 568 6.14 10.53 20.76
N GLY A 569 6.20 11.83 21.10
CA GLY A 569 5.36 12.85 20.47
C GLY A 569 3.92 12.95 21.01
N VAL A 570 3.52 12.04 21.91
CA VAL A 570 2.11 11.96 22.37
C VAL A 570 1.78 13.09 23.35
N ARG A 571 2.75 13.52 24.16
CA ARG A 571 2.57 14.67 25.06
C ARG A 571 2.33 15.95 24.26
N GLU A 572 3.13 16.16 23.22
CA GLU A 572 3.01 17.29 22.29
C GLU A 572 1.68 17.23 21.53
N LEU A 573 1.29 16.04 21.07
CA LEU A 573 -0.02 15.82 20.44
C LEU A 573 -1.17 16.22 21.38
N LEU A 574 -1.18 15.74 22.62
CA LEU A 574 -2.23 16.07 23.59
C LEU A 574 -2.24 17.55 23.97
N ALA A 575 -1.09 18.24 23.91
CA ALA A 575 -1.01 19.68 24.11
C ALA A 575 -1.68 20.48 22.96
N SER A 576 -1.58 19.99 21.71
CA SER A 576 -2.16 20.67 20.53
C SER A 576 -3.70 20.78 20.55
N SER A 577 -4.38 19.95 21.34
CA SER A 577 -5.86 19.85 21.38
C SER A 577 -6.49 19.69 19.99
N SER A 578 -5.80 19.03 19.06
CA SER A 578 -6.30 18.71 17.72
C SER A 578 -7.37 17.59 17.72
N GLU A 579 -8.05 17.37 16.58
CA GLU A 579 -9.01 16.25 16.43
C GLU A 579 -8.36 14.90 16.74
N ILE A 580 -7.12 14.71 16.30
CA ILE A 580 -6.34 13.48 16.54
C ILE A 580 -6.10 13.29 18.04
N ALA A 581 -5.79 14.37 18.77
CA ALA A 581 -5.62 14.36 20.22
C ALA A 581 -6.92 14.03 20.95
N ALA A 582 -8.04 14.66 20.55
CA ALA A 582 -9.36 14.36 21.09
C ALA A 582 -9.77 12.91 20.83
N ARG A 583 -9.49 12.37 19.64
CA ARG A 583 -9.78 10.96 19.31
C ARG A 583 -8.96 9.99 20.16
N LEU A 584 -7.68 10.27 20.40
CA LEU A 584 -6.86 9.49 21.33
C LEU A 584 -7.46 9.55 22.74
N ALA A 585 -7.76 10.75 23.24
CA ALA A 585 -8.32 10.95 24.57
C ALA A 585 -9.62 10.18 24.80
N LEU A 586 -10.56 10.23 23.85
CA LEU A 586 -11.86 9.56 23.93
C LEU A 586 -11.77 8.03 23.87
N LEU A 587 -10.69 7.46 23.33
CA LEU A 587 -10.44 6.02 23.37
C LEU A 587 -9.60 5.60 24.58
N ALA A 588 -8.78 6.52 25.10
CA ALA A 588 -7.86 6.27 26.20
C ALA A 588 -8.56 6.30 27.55
N ALA A 589 -9.35 7.36 27.82
CA ALA A 589 -9.95 7.56 29.13
C ALA A 589 -10.86 6.39 29.56
N PRO A 590 -11.75 5.84 28.72
CA PRO A 590 -12.57 4.68 29.12
C PRO A 590 -11.75 3.45 29.51
N ALA A 591 -10.63 3.19 28.84
CA ALA A 591 -9.77 2.05 29.16
C ALA A 591 -9.04 2.23 30.49
N LEU A 592 -8.62 3.46 30.82
CA LEU A 592 -8.04 3.80 32.12
C LEU A 592 -9.06 3.65 33.25
N LEU A 593 -10.28 4.18 33.06
CA LEU A 593 -11.36 4.07 34.05
C LEU A 593 -11.78 2.62 34.27
N ALA A 594 -11.90 1.81 33.21
CA ALA A 594 -12.17 0.38 33.33
C ALA A 594 -11.08 -0.36 34.11
N ALA A 595 -9.81 0.01 33.95
CA ALA A 595 -8.71 -0.59 34.71
C ALA A 595 -8.87 -0.37 36.23
N VAL A 596 -9.28 0.83 36.63
CA VAL A 596 -9.55 1.18 38.03
C VAL A 596 -10.81 0.47 38.53
N GLU A 597 -11.91 0.53 37.75
CA GLU A 597 -13.19 -0.07 38.10
C GLU A 597 -13.08 -1.58 38.39
N TYR A 598 -12.32 -2.31 37.57
CA TYR A 598 -12.14 -3.75 37.71
C TYR A 598 -10.89 -4.15 38.52
N SER A 599 -10.30 -3.20 39.25
CA SER A 599 -9.17 -3.42 40.17
C SER A 599 -7.97 -4.11 39.49
N VAL A 600 -7.57 -3.61 38.32
CA VAL A 600 -6.33 -4.04 37.65
C VAL A 600 -5.13 -3.67 38.54
N PRO A 601 -4.19 -4.59 38.82
CA PRO A 601 -3.02 -4.28 39.65
C PRO A 601 -2.24 -3.08 39.13
N GLY A 602 -1.98 -2.11 40.02
CA GLY A 602 -1.27 -0.87 39.71
C GLY A 602 -2.13 0.27 39.17
N ALA A 603 -3.41 0.04 38.84
CA ALA A 603 -4.34 1.10 38.47
C ALA A 603 -5.02 1.71 39.72
N GLY A 604 -5.11 3.04 39.79
CA GLY A 604 -5.69 3.75 40.92
C GLY A 604 -5.95 5.23 40.61
N LEU A 605 -5.65 6.11 41.56
CA LEU A 605 -5.93 7.55 41.44
C LEU A 605 -5.22 8.21 40.25
N ALA A 606 -4.01 7.75 39.89
CA ALA A 606 -3.24 8.30 38.77
C ALA A 606 -3.96 8.11 37.43
N GLU A 607 -4.57 6.94 37.20
CA GLU A 607 -5.36 6.65 35.99
C GLU A 607 -6.65 7.47 35.94
N ILE A 608 -7.29 7.72 37.10
CA ILE A 608 -8.45 8.63 37.19
C ILE A 608 -8.04 10.06 36.81
N ASP A 609 -6.93 10.55 37.37
CA ASP A 609 -6.39 11.90 37.08
C ASP A 609 -6.00 12.05 35.60
N GLU A 610 -5.35 11.03 35.00
CA GLU A 610 -5.04 11.01 33.57
C GLU A 610 -6.31 10.98 32.71
N ALA A 611 -7.31 10.16 33.06
CA ALA A 611 -8.60 10.12 32.35
C ALA A 611 -9.32 11.48 32.38
N SER A 612 -9.31 12.18 33.53
CA SER A 612 -9.85 13.54 33.63
C SER A 612 -9.08 14.54 32.77
N ARG A 613 -7.74 14.46 32.72
CA ARG A 613 -6.91 15.30 31.83
C ARG A 613 -7.21 15.05 30.35
N LEU A 614 -7.38 13.79 29.96
CA LEU A 614 -7.74 13.40 28.59
C LEU A 614 -9.14 13.93 28.23
N ALA A 615 -10.12 13.81 29.12
CA ALA A 615 -11.45 14.38 28.92
C ALA A 615 -11.37 15.90 28.68
N ALA A 616 -10.52 16.62 29.43
CA ALA A 616 -10.30 18.05 29.23
C ALA A 616 -9.65 18.39 27.87
N VAL A 617 -8.76 17.52 27.34
CA VAL A 617 -8.23 17.67 25.96
C VAL A 617 -9.36 17.57 24.94
N ALA A 618 -10.22 16.57 25.06
CA ALA A 618 -11.37 16.40 24.16
C ALA A 618 -12.36 17.56 24.26
N GLN A 619 -12.59 18.08 25.47
CA GLN A 619 -13.46 19.24 25.71
C GLN A 619 -12.92 20.53 25.09
N ARG A 620 -11.60 20.78 25.18
CA ARG A 620 -10.96 21.93 24.51
C ARG A 620 -11.12 21.86 23.00
N PHE A 621 -10.90 20.67 22.41
CA PHE A 621 -11.14 20.47 20.99
C PHE A 621 -12.60 20.71 20.61
N ALA A 622 -13.55 20.14 21.37
CA ALA A 622 -14.98 20.31 21.14
C ALA A 622 -15.40 21.79 21.12
N ALA A 623 -14.91 22.58 22.08
CA ALA A 623 -15.17 24.02 22.16
C ALA A 623 -14.58 24.81 20.98
N GLN A 624 -13.45 24.36 20.41
CA GLN A 624 -12.83 24.97 19.23
C GLN A 624 -13.55 24.58 17.93
N ALA A 625 -13.92 23.31 17.81
CA ALA A 625 -14.50 22.74 16.60
C ALA A 625 -15.98 23.09 16.41
N ALA A 626 -16.72 23.31 17.50
CA ALA A 626 -18.13 23.69 17.47
C ALA A 626 -18.40 24.82 18.48
N PRO A 627 -18.07 26.09 18.14
CA PRO A 627 -18.29 27.25 19.02
C PRO A 627 -19.75 27.40 19.45
N ASP A 628 -20.69 26.95 18.62
CA ASP A 628 -22.13 26.99 18.84
C ASP A 628 -22.63 25.88 19.80
N GLY A 629 -21.71 25.09 20.38
CA GLY A 629 -21.98 24.13 21.44
C GLY A 629 -22.49 22.75 21.00
N GLN A 630 -22.59 22.49 19.69
CA GLN A 630 -23.11 21.23 19.14
C GLN A 630 -22.00 20.30 18.65
N TYR A 631 -21.12 19.85 19.55
CA TYR A 631 -20.15 18.82 19.21
C TYR A 631 -20.77 17.42 19.28
N ALA A 632 -20.71 16.66 18.19
CA ALA A 632 -21.35 15.34 18.05
C ALA A 632 -20.99 14.33 19.15
N ARG A 633 -19.80 14.46 19.76
CA ARG A 633 -19.29 13.54 20.80
C ARG A 633 -19.32 14.14 22.20
N GLN A 634 -20.02 15.25 22.41
CA GLN A 634 -20.17 15.85 23.75
C GLN A 634 -20.73 14.87 24.79
N PRO A 635 -21.74 14.03 24.47
CA PRO A 635 -22.25 13.03 25.43
C PRO A 635 -21.19 12.02 25.89
N GLU A 636 -20.24 11.65 25.02
CA GLU A 636 -19.13 10.76 25.39
C GLU A 636 -18.17 11.44 26.38
N ILE A 637 -17.86 12.72 26.16
CA ILE A 637 -17.00 13.52 27.06
C ILE A 637 -17.65 13.61 28.45
N ASP A 638 -18.94 13.95 28.51
CA ASP A 638 -19.67 14.10 29.76
C ASP A 638 -19.79 12.77 30.53
N ALA A 639 -19.94 11.65 29.82
CA ALA A 639 -19.94 10.31 30.42
C ALA A 639 -18.59 9.97 31.06
N ILE A 640 -17.47 10.28 30.40
CA ILE A 640 -16.12 10.07 30.93
C ILE A 640 -15.89 10.90 32.19
N ILE A 641 -16.26 12.19 32.17
CA ILE A 641 -16.08 13.10 33.33
C ILE A 641 -16.86 12.58 34.53
N ARG A 642 -18.12 12.19 34.33
CA ARG A 642 -18.99 11.66 35.39
C ARG A 642 -18.43 10.36 35.98
N HIS A 643 -18.06 9.41 35.12
CA HIS A 643 -17.49 8.13 35.56
C HIS A 643 -16.19 8.36 36.37
N ALA A 644 -15.30 9.26 35.91
CA ALA A 644 -14.08 9.58 36.63
C ALA A 644 -14.36 10.16 38.04
N ALA A 645 -15.37 11.03 38.18
CA ALA A 645 -15.79 11.58 39.46
C ALA A 645 -16.34 10.49 40.41
N GLU A 646 -17.19 9.60 39.89
CA GLU A 646 -17.75 8.47 40.65
C GLU A 646 -16.67 7.51 41.16
N LEU A 647 -15.67 7.18 40.32
CA LEU A 647 -14.55 6.34 40.73
C LEU A 647 -13.65 7.02 41.76
N ARG A 648 -13.41 8.33 41.64
CA ARG A 648 -12.63 9.09 42.63
C ARG A 648 -13.29 9.04 44.00
N ASP A 649 -14.58 9.34 44.05
CA ASP A 649 -15.37 9.32 45.28
C ASP A 649 -15.42 7.91 45.90
N ARG A 650 -15.53 6.85 45.09
CA ARG A 650 -15.38 5.46 45.56
C ARG A 650 -13.99 5.18 46.16
N HIS A 651 -12.92 5.62 45.49
CA HIS A 651 -11.55 5.41 45.95
C HIS A 651 -11.28 6.13 47.28
N GLU A 652 -11.69 7.40 47.39
CA GLU A 652 -11.53 8.20 48.61
C GLU A 652 -12.33 7.64 49.79
N ARG A 653 -13.54 7.12 49.56
CA ARG A 653 -14.32 6.43 50.61
C ARG A 653 -13.68 5.11 51.04
N GLY A 654 -13.17 4.31 50.10
CA GLY A 654 -12.48 3.06 50.39
C GLY A 654 -11.24 3.25 51.27
N VAL A 655 -10.45 4.30 51.02
CA VAL A 655 -9.29 4.65 51.84
C VAL A 655 -9.70 5.07 53.25
N ARG A 656 -10.79 5.84 53.41
CA ARG A 656 -11.30 6.25 54.74
C ARG A 656 -11.84 5.10 55.58
N HIS A 657 -12.30 4.02 54.97
CA HIS A 657 -12.82 2.84 55.68
C HIS A 657 -11.79 1.73 55.90
N GLY A 658 -10.64 1.76 55.20
CA GLY A 658 -9.51 0.87 55.48
C GLY A 658 -8.51 1.39 56.53
N LEU A 659 -8.64 2.66 56.93
CA LEU A 659 -7.84 3.32 57.97
C LEU A 659 -8.56 3.43 59.34
N ALA A 660 -9.84 3.04 59.39
CA ALA A 660 -10.64 2.88 60.60
C ALA A 660 -10.74 1.39 60.92
#